data_AF-A0A553MSG6-F1
#
_entry.id   AF-A0A553MSG6-F1
#
_cell.length_a   1.000
_cell.length_b   1.000
_cell.length_c   1.000
_cell.angle_alpha   90.00
_cell.angle_beta   90.00
_cell.angle_gamma   90.00
#
_symmetry.space_group_name_H-M   'P 1'
#
loop_
_entity.id
_entity.type
_entity.pdbx_description
1 polymer ?
#
loop_
_entity_poly.entity_id
_entity_poly.type
_entity_poly.pdbx_seq_one_letter_code
_entity_poly.pdbx_strand_id
1 'polypeptide(L)'
;MWKFVTFLRRNITTSSCRRCKQDSLFTIHPHVKEALADHKPVVALESTIITHGMPYPYNFSTAKEVEAIVRAEGAIPATVGILEGRIHVGLSTDELDFLAQSKTAQKVSRRDLPYVISQGLSGGTTVSGTMIAAHKAGIPVFVTGGIGGVHRDGENTLDVSADLTELGRTPIAVVSAGVKSILDIGRTLEFLVSGNSRCVCSNIWRFKKLPGVLLSEKWIRFSFPRLQSSRSSRFYWQVSSSTLSLGLQSGLLFAVPIPEEHAATGQQIEEAIQTAVAEASLKGVMGRDVTPFILQRVNELTKGKSLQANIALIHNNAKVGSWIACALAERSEKHGNSFRGVIKNKKSKEQKMASRAVVIGGINVDFIAKGTAKELVFGQTNPGVVCQSFGGVGRNIADCLSRLGCKPLFISAIGKDSHSEAVLNYCKHMDTSAVARLQDQRTATYCAVITESGELSLGLGDMDIHQQIQEQYVSEFEDQLSSASLIICDGNIPVSTIDYICCVAKQHTVPVWFEPTDTDKACKPFLSESWKALAYASPNLSELCTINRTLQLPTPSEIPRSLEDVLSWAVALSRPLLAHLQCVMKGQLCAVHYPALPVRSEETVNVSGAGDSFAAAVMVGILQGLDTQICVQMGLLAARFSLLSTHPIDQSLTLDTVLPDAFCLHQSLEPRCVWMED
;
A
#
# COMPACT_ATOMS: atom_id res chain seq x y z
N MET A 1 -33.24 30.54 -52.52
CA MET A 1 -34.52 30.07 -51.93
C MET A 1 -34.25 29.77 -50.46
N TRP A 2 -34.77 30.60 -49.55
CA TRP A 2 -34.61 30.51 -48.09
C TRP A 2 -35.81 29.79 -47.44
N LYS A 3 -35.59 29.07 -46.32
CA LYS A 3 -36.48 28.79 -45.14
C LYS A 3 -35.86 27.61 -44.35
N PHE A 4 -35.36 27.69 -43.10
CA PHE A 4 -35.90 28.01 -41.76
C PHE A 4 -37.05 27.11 -41.25
N VAL A 5 -36.76 26.28 -40.22
CA VAL A 5 -37.58 26.05 -39.00
C VAL A 5 -36.67 25.66 -37.82
N THR A 6 -36.92 26.30 -36.68
CA THR A 6 -36.30 26.26 -35.34
C THR A 6 -37.10 25.41 -34.34
N PHE A 7 -36.49 24.92 -33.25
CA PHE A 7 -37.10 24.98 -31.90
C PHE A 7 -36.04 24.98 -30.75
N LEU A 8 -36.10 26.05 -29.94
CA LEU A 8 -35.68 26.30 -28.55
C LEU A 8 -34.26 25.97 -28.04
N ARG A 9 -33.45 27.05 -27.92
CA ARG A 9 -32.40 27.21 -26.89
C ARG A 9 -33.02 27.36 -25.50
N ARG A 10 -32.41 26.72 -24.49
CA ARG A 10 -32.36 27.24 -23.12
C ARG A 10 -30.90 27.54 -22.78
N ASN A 11 -30.59 28.83 -22.67
CA ASN A 11 -29.44 29.33 -21.96
C ASN A 11 -29.66 29.09 -20.46
N ILE A 12 -28.71 28.42 -19.80
CA ILE A 12 -28.31 28.77 -18.44
C ILE A 12 -26.78 28.92 -18.47
N THR A 13 -26.31 30.14 -18.60
CA THR A 13 -25.02 30.57 -18.08
C THR A 13 -25.18 30.86 -16.60
N THR A 14 -24.48 30.14 -15.73
CA THR A 14 -24.03 30.69 -14.44
C THR A 14 -22.76 29.98 -13.96
N SER A 15 -21.68 30.77 -13.95
CA SER A 15 -20.65 30.85 -12.91
C SER A 15 -19.80 29.63 -12.58
N SER A 16 -18.48 29.85 -12.59
CA SER A 16 -17.55 29.19 -11.68
C SER A 16 -18.19 29.02 -10.29
N CYS A 17 -18.40 27.79 -9.83
CA CYS A 17 -18.81 27.60 -8.45
C CYS A 17 -18.42 26.21 -7.95
N ARG A 18 -17.28 26.22 -7.23
CA ARG A 18 -16.97 25.43 -6.04
C ARG A 18 -16.80 23.92 -6.23
N ARG A 19 -15.65 23.42 -5.75
CA ARG A 19 -15.57 22.25 -4.85
C ARG A 19 -16.91 21.50 -4.79
N CYS A 20 -17.12 20.51 -5.65
CA CYS A 20 -18.28 19.65 -5.47
C CYS A 20 -17.98 18.70 -4.29
N LYS A 21 -18.24 19.23 -3.08
CA LYS A 21 -18.56 18.53 -1.84
C LYS A 21 -17.80 17.23 -1.57
N GLN A 22 -16.50 17.29 -1.33
CA GLN A 22 -15.79 16.16 -0.71
C GLN A 22 -16.04 16.04 0.81
N ASP A 23 -16.85 16.92 1.41
CA ASP A 23 -17.16 16.96 2.86
C ASP A 23 -18.69 16.97 3.17
N SER A 24 -19.58 16.38 2.34
CA SER A 24 -21.03 16.49 2.66
C SER A 24 -21.49 15.61 3.84
N LEU A 25 -20.76 14.54 4.15
CA LEU A 25 -21.15 13.56 5.17
C LEU A 25 -20.30 13.61 6.45
N PHE A 26 -19.13 14.26 6.40
CA PHE A 26 -18.18 14.33 7.51
C PHE A 26 -18.02 15.76 7.99
N THR A 27 -18.00 15.92 9.31
CA THR A 27 -17.61 17.15 10.02
C THR A 27 -16.42 16.80 10.89
N ILE A 28 -15.21 17.23 10.50
CA ILE A 28 -14.01 17.02 11.31
C ILE A 28 -13.77 18.26 12.17
N HIS A 29 -13.66 18.07 13.49
CA HIS A 29 -13.40 19.15 14.42
C HIS A 29 -12.11 19.91 14.05
N PRO A 30 -12.07 21.26 14.09
CA PRO A 30 -10.92 22.04 13.65
C PRO A 30 -9.59 21.60 14.25
N HIS A 31 -9.56 21.32 15.56
CA HIS A 31 -8.34 20.84 16.25
C HIS A 31 -7.88 19.47 15.75
N VAL A 32 -8.80 18.57 15.41
CA VAL A 32 -8.48 17.25 14.85
C VAL A 32 -7.98 17.41 13.42
N LYS A 33 -8.61 18.28 12.63
CA LYS A 33 -8.20 18.58 11.26
C LYS A 33 -6.80 19.19 11.19
N GLU A 34 -6.50 20.14 12.08
CA GLU A 34 -5.17 20.74 12.22
C GLU A 34 -4.14 19.71 12.69
N ALA A 35 -4.48 18.88 13.68
CA ALA A 35 -3.62 17.80 14.16
C ALA A 35 -3.21 16.84 13.04
N LEU A 36 -4.17 16.39 12.24
CA LEU A 36 -3.94 15.49 11.12
C LEU A 36 -3.08 16.14 10.04
N ALA A 37 -3.31 17.43 9.74
CA ALA A 37 -2.50 18.18 8.78
C ALA A 37 -1.04 18.38 9.24
N ASP A 38 -0.84 18.51 10.55
CA ASP A 38 0.48 18.67 11.17
C ASP A 38 1.16 17.32 11.50
N HIS A 39 0.54 16.19 11.18
CA HIS A 39 0.98 14.84 11.58
C HIS A 39 1.14 14.67 13.10
N LYS A 40 0.37 15.43 13.89
CA LYS A 40 0.29 15.26 15.36
C LYS A 40 -0.46 13.97 15.69
N PRO A 41 -0.15 13.32 16.82
CA PRO A 41 -0.81 12.08 17.23
C PRO A 41 -2.30 12.33 17.50
N VAL A 42 -3.17 11.56 16.83
CA VAL A 42 -4.63 11.61 17.03
C VAL A 42 -5.13 10.21 17.42
N VAL A 43 -6.03 10.14 18.41
CA VAL A 43 -6.67 8.91 18.87
C VAL A 43 -8.18 9.04 18.70
N ALA A 44 -8.78 8.15 17.91
CA ALA A 44 -10.23 8.05 17.80
C ALA A 44 -10.84 7.39 19.05
N LEU A 45 -12.06 7.81 19.41
CA LEU A 45 -12.86 7.25 20.50
C LEU A 45 -14.29 6.99 20.02
N GLU A 46 -14.93 5.93 20.47
CA GLU A 46 -16.32 5.62 20.09
C GLU A 46 -17.35 6.34 20.97
N SER A 47 -18.56 6.53 20.44
CA SER A 47 -19.69 7.13 21.19
C SER A 47 -20.78 6.13 21.58
N THR A 48 -20.71 4.87 21.16
CA THR A 48 -21.62 3.82 21.69
C THR A 48 -21.41 3.58 23.17
N ILE A 49 -20.18 3.63 23.67
CA ILE A 49 -19.91 3.55 25.12
C ILE A 49 -20.61 4.67 25.90
N ILE A 50 -20.77 5.85 25.27
CA ILE A 50 -21.40 7.03 25.86
C ILE A 50 -22.93 6.90 25.82
N THR A 51 -23.48 6.53 24.68
CA THR A 51 -24.95 6.48 24.45
C THR A 51 -25.61 5.23 25.00
N HIS A 52 -24.94 4.08 24.96
CA HIS A 52 -25.53 2.76 25.27
C HIS A 52 -24.67 1.91 26.23
N GLY A 53 -23.42 2.31 26.52
CA GLY A 53 -22.49 1.52 27.32
C GLY A 53 -22.49 1.85 28.81
N MET A 54 -22.84 3.08 29.18
CA MET A 54 -22.80 3.56 30.58
C MET A 54 -24.02 4.45 30.87
N PRO A 55 -24.51 4.47 32.12
CA PRO A 55 -25.59 5.37 32.51
C PRO A 55 -25.10 6.81 32.72
N TYR A 56 -25.98 7.79 32.54
CA TYR A 56 -25.73 9.18 32.91
C TYR A 56 -25.72 9.35 34.45
N PRO A 57 -24.82 10.17 35.04
CA PRO A 57 -23.82 11.04 34.41
C PRO A 57 -22.46 10.39 34.11
N TYR A 58 -22.29 9.11 34.46
CA TYR A 58 -21.00 8.42 34.35
C TYR A 58 -20.52 8.28 32.90
N ASN A 59 -21.44 8.13 31.94
CA ASN A 59 -21.09 8.12 30.52
C ASN A 59 -20.39 9.42 30.08
N PHE A 60 -20.92 10.57 30.46
CA PHE A 60 -20.38 11.88 30.14
C PHE A 60 -19.06 12.15 30.86
N SER A 61 -19.00 11.89 32.18
CA SER A 61 -17.78 12.12 32.96
C SER A 61 -16.64 11.23 32.48
N THR A 62 -16.90 9.93 32.25
CA THR A 62 -15.89 8.98 31.77
C THR A 62 -15.38 9.37 30.38
N ALA A 63 -16.27 9.80 29.47
CA ALA A 63 -15.84 10.24 28.15
C ALA A 63 -14.89 11.45 28.23
N LYS A 64 -15.20 12.44 29.08
CA LYS A 64 -14.32 13.60 29.32
C LYS A 64 -13.00 13.21 29.97
N GLU A 65 -13.02 12.29 30.93
CA GLU A 65 -11.82 11.75 31.59
C GLU A 65 -10.93 11.02 30.59
N VAL A 66 -11.50 10.19 29.71
CA VAL A 66 -10.79 9.51 28.63
C VAL A 66 -10.16 10.52 27.66
N GLU A 67 -10.90 11.53 27.21
CA GLU A 67 -10.32 12.58 26.38
C GLU A 67 -9.20 13.35 27.10
N ALA A 68 -9.32 13.58 28.41
CA ALA A 68 -8.30 14.23 29.22
C ALA A 68 -7.04 13.36 29.34
N ILE A 69 -7.17 12.04 29.50
CA ILE A 69 -6.05 11.10 29.50
C ILE A 69 -5.32 11.13 28.16
N VAL A 70 -6.05 11.10 27.05
CA VAL A 70 -5.45 11.18 25.70
C VAL A 70 -4.63 12.46 25.54
N ARG A 71 -5.18 13.61 25.99
CA ARG A 71 -4.45 14.89 25.98
C ARG A 71 -3.22 14.88 26.88
N ALA A 72 -3.33 14.33 28.09
CA ALA A 72 -2.24 14.26 29.06
C ALA A 72 -1.06 13.40 28.57
N GLU A 73 -1.34 12.36 27.79
CA GLU A 73 -0.33 11.47 27.19
C GLU A 73 0.20 11.98 25.83
N GLY A 74 -0.14 13.22 25.45
CA GLY A 74 0.44 13.92 24.29
C GLY A 74 -0.30 13.73 22.96
N ALA A 75 -1.47 13.09 22.97
CA ALA A 75 -2.30 12.86 21.77
C ALA A 75 -3.57 13.72 21.76
N ILE A 76 -4.19 13.86 20.59
CA ILE A 76 -5.41 14.63 20.40
C ILE A 76 -6.60 13.68 20.30
N PRO A 77 -7.59 13.76 21.21
CA PRO A 77 -8.76 12.90 21.16
C PRO A 77 -9.71 13.32 20.04
N ALA A 78 -10.27 12.33 19.36
CA ALA A 78 -11.28 12.51 18.34
C ALA A 78 -12.46 11.55 18.62
N THR A 79 -13.33 11.94 19.54
CA THR A 79 -14.59 11.22 19.78
C THR A 79 -15.44 11.26 18.52
N VAL A 80 -15.87 10.10 18.02
CA VAL A 80 -16.64 9.96 16.80
C VAL A 80 -18.10 9.73 17.15
N GLY A 81 -19.01 10.43 16.48
CA GLY A 81 -20.46 10.26 16.62
C GLY A 81 -21.21 10.71 15.39
N ILE A 82 -22.53 10.51 15.36
CA ILE A 82 -23.39 11.04 14.29
C ILE A 82 -24.36 12.03 14.91
N LEU A 83 -24.42 13.23 14.34
CA LEU A 83 -25.36 14.26 14.72
C LEU A 83 -26.07 14.76 13.48
N GLU A 84 -27.39 14.72 13.51
CA GLU A 84 -28.25 15.23 12.43
C GLU A 84 -27.86 14.69 11.05
N GLY A 85 -27.56 13.39 10.98
CA GLY A 85 -27.15 12.70 9.77
C GLY A 85 -25.73 12.96 9.28
N ARG A 86 -24.88 13.63 10.07
CA ARG A 86 -23.46 13.86 9.74
C ARG A 86 -22.53 13.15 10.70
N ILE A 87 -21.50 12.52 10.16
CA ILE A 87 -20.44 11.87 10.94
C ILE A 87 -19.52 12.97 11.45
N HIS A 88 -19.46 13.13 12.77
CA HIS A 88 -18.55 14.04 13.44
C HIS A 88 -17.32 13.29 13.92
N VAL A 89 -16.14 13.82 13.61
CA VAL A 89 -14.84 13.28 14.05
C VAL A 89 -14.16 14.32 14.93
N GLY A 90 -14.21 14.07 16.23
CA GLY A 90 -14.03 15.08 17.27
C GLY A 90 -15.36 15.75 17.60
N LEU A 91 -15.91 15.45 18.77
CA LEU A 91 -17.08 16.13 19.31
C LEU A 91 -16.65 17.26 20.24
N SER A 92 -17.37 18.37 20.21
CA SER A 92 -17.32 19.37 21.27
C SER A 92 -17.91 18.83 22.57
N THR A 93 -17.65 19.51 23.69
CA THR A 93 -18.20 19.10 24.99
C THR A 93 -19.73 19.12 24.98
N ASP A 94 -20.36 20.08 24.30
CA ASP A 94 -21.82 20.21 24.23
C ASP A 94 -22.43 19.09 23.36
N GLU A 95 -21.79 18.76 22.25
CA GLU A 95 -22.20 17.63 21.39
C GLU A 95 -22.05 16.28 22.10
N LEU A 96 -21.00 16.13 22.91
CA LEU A 96 -20.78 14.95 23.73
C LEU A 96 -21.85 14.84 24.83
N ASP A 97 -22.18 15.94 25.50
CA ASP A 97 -23.25 16.01 26.52
C ASP A 97 -24.61 15.68 25.90
N PHE A 98 -24.89 16.24 24.73
CA PHE A 98 -26.09 15.92 23.94
C PHE A 98 -26.22 14.41 23.70
N LEU A 99 -25.16 13.74 23.23
CA LEU A 99 -25.19 12.29 23.04
C LEU A 99 -25.32 11.53 24.36
N ALA A 100 -24.70 12.00 25.44
CA ALA A 100 -24.75 11.35 26.75
C ALA A 100 -26.15 11.40 27.40
N GLN A 101 -26.92 12.46 27.16
CA GLN A 101 -28.28 12.61 27.68
C GLN A 101 -29.35 12.07 26.72
N SER A 102 -29.01 11.87 25.44
CA SER A 102 -29.97 11.46 24.43
C SER A 102 -30.48 10.04 24.62
N LYS A 103 -31.80 9.91 24.85
CA LYS A 103 -32.51 8.62 24.89
C LYS A 103 -32.94 8.10 23.51
N THR A 104 -32.83 8.94 22.48
CA THR A 104 -33.25 8.64 21.10
C THR A 104 -32.07 8.38 20.17
N ALA A 105 -30.85 8.59 20.65
CA ALA A 105 -29.63 8.31 19.90
C ALA A 105 -29.61 6.85 19.42
N GLN A 106 -29.41 6.65 18.12
CA GLN A 106 -29.31 5.32 17.55
C GLN A 106 -27.96 4.68 17.89
N LYS A 107 -27.92 3.37 18.13
CA LYS A 107 -26.67 2.59 18.14
C LYS A 107 -26.28 2.29 16.70
N VAL A 108 -25.16 2.84 16.22
CA VAL A 108 -24.82 2.86 14.80
C VAL A 108 -23.61 1.98 14.49
N SER A 109 -23.88 0.79 13.93
CA SER A 109 -22.87 -0.10 13.35
C SER A 109 -22.70 0.15 11.85
N ARG A 110 -21.80 -0.59 11.19
CA ARG A 110 -21.54 -0.48 9.74
C ARG A 110 -22.82 -0.44 8.90
N ARG A 111 -23.78 -1.33 9.18
CA ARG A 111 -25.03 -1.45 8.41
C ARG A 111 -26.01 -0.29 8.65
N ASP A 112 -25.91 0.34 9.82
CA ASP A 112 -26.86 1.37 10.25
C ASP A 112 -26.42 2.76 9.74
N LEU A 113 -25.12 2.94 9.44
CA LEU A 113 -24.53 4.19 8.95
C LEU A 113 -25.35 4.83 7.80
N PRO A 114 -25.66 4.14 6.69
CA PRO A 114 -26.40 4.77 5.59
C PRO A 114 -27.80 5.23 5.99
N TYR A 115 -28.50 4.46 6.83
CA TYR A 115 -29.84 4.78 7.28
C TYR A 115 -29.84 6.03 8.16
N VAL A 116 -29.05 6.02 9.25
CA VAL A 116 -28.98 7.14 10.21
C VAL A 116 -28.57 8.44 9.52
N ILE A 117 -27.60 8.38 8.61
CA ILE A 117 -27.16 9.52 7.79
C ILE A 117 -28.28 10.03 6.90
N SER A 118 -28.95 9.14 6.15
CA SER A 118 -30.01 9.52 5.21
C SER A 118 -31.23 10.16 5.88
N GLN A 119 -31.52 9.74 7.12
CA GLN A 119 -32.67 10.21 7.88
C GLN A 119 -32.38 11.44 8.74
N GLY A 120 -31.15 11.98 8.70
CA GLY A 120 -30.80 13.11 9.56
C GLY A 120 -30.84 12.78 11.06
N LEU A 121 -30.61 11.51 11.42
CA LEU A 121 -30.69 11.06 12.82
C LEU A 121 -29.33 11.23 13.53
N SER A 122 -29.38 11.26 14.86
CA SER A 122 -28.18 11.25 15.72
C SER A 122 -27.97 9.87 16.33
N GLY A 123 -26.72 9.51 16.58
CA GLY A 123 -26.40 8.20 17.11
C GLY A 123 -24.95 8.03 17.55
N GLY A 124 -24.75 7.09 18.47
CA GLY A 124 -23.44 6.66 18.90
C GLY A 124 -22.88 5.60 17.96
N THR A 125 -21.66 5.78 17.46
CA THR A 125 -20.99 4.81 16.58
C THR A 125 -20.41 3.66 17.40
N THR A 126 -20.60 2.42 16.96
CA THR A 126 -19.96 1.23 17.58
C THR A 126 -18.48 1.17 17.17
N VAL A 127 -17.76 0.13 17.60
CA VAL A 127 -16.39 -0.14 17.14
C VAL A 127 -16.33 -0.16 15.61
N SER A 128 -17.18 -0.94 14.92
CA SER A 128 -17.19 -0.96 13.45
C SER A 128 -17.49 0.40 12.81
N GLY A 129 -18.50 1.14 13.30
CA GLY A 129 -18.83 2.46 12.76
C GLY A 129 -17.71 3.50 12.98
N THR A 130 -17.08 3.44 14.15
CA THR A 130 -15.97 4.32 14.54
C THR A 130 -14.73 4.02 13.72
N MET A 131 -14.40 2.75 13.50
CA MET A 131 -13.27 2.35 12.65
C MET A 131 -13.40 2.94 11.24
N ILE A 132 -14.57 2.81 10.61
CA ILE A 132 -14.82 3.35 9.26
C ILE A 132 -14.60 4.87 9.24
N ALA A 133 -15.18 5.58 10.20
CA ALA A 133 -15.10 7.03 10.26
C ALA A 133 -13.69 7.54 10.57
N ALA A 134 -13.01 6.93 11.55
CA ALA A 134 -11.66 7.26 11.97
C ALA A 134 -10.65 7.01 10.84
N HIS A 135 -10.73 5.83 10.20
CA HIS A 135 -9.85 5.49 9.09
C HIS A 135 -10.08 6.42 7.89
N LYS A 136 -11.33 6.74 7.54
CA LYS A 136 -11.63 7.72 6.49
C LYS A 136 -11.13 9.14 6.82
N ALA A 137 -11.09 9.50 8.09
CA ALA A 137 -10.51 10.76 8.55
C ALA A 137 -8.97 10.72 8.63
N GLY A 138 -8.32 9.60 8.34
CA GLY A 138 -6.86 9.45 8.42
C GLY A 138 -6.32 9.25 9.83
N ILE A 139 -7.17 8.85 10.79
CA ILE A 139 -6.75 8.58 12.17
C ILE A 139 -6.27 7.12 12.27
N PRO A 140 -5.00 6.87 12.66
CA PRO A 140 -4.41 5.53 12.63
C PRO A 140 -4.70 4.68 13.87
N VAL A 141 -5.12 5.29 14.98
CA VAL A 141 -5.34 4.61 16.26
C VAL A 141 -6.75 4.88 16.78
N PHE A 142 -7.43 3.83 17.21
CA PHE A 142 -8.75 3.85 17.83
C PHE A 142 -8.72 3.12 19.17
N VAL A 143 -9.26 3.75 20.21
CA VAL A 143 -9.38 3.18 21.56
C VAL A 143 -10.84 2.89 21.89
N THR A 144 -11.11 1.71 22.45
CA THR A 144 -12.41 1.32 22.99
C THR A 144 -12.26 0.50 24.28
N GLY A 145 -13.36 0.23 24.98
CA GLY A 145 -13.34 -0.59 26.20
C GLY A 145 -13.06 -2.06 25.86
N GLY A 146 -13.87 -2.61 24.98
CA GLY A 146 -13.75 -3.99 24.48
C GLY A 146 -14.44 -4.11 23.14
N ILE A 147 -13.93 -4.96 22.25
CA ILE A 147 -14.57 -5.19 20.95
C ILE A 147 -15.80 -6.11 21.11
N GLY A 148 -16.75 -6.00 20.19
CA GLY A 148 -17.74 -7.04 20.00
C GLY A 148 -17.11 -8.34 19.46
N GLY A 149 -17.91 -9.39 19.36
CA GLY A 149 -17.43 -10.72 19.02
C GLY A 149 -18.57 -11.69 18.75
N VAL A 150 -18.26 -12.98 18.81
CA VAL A 150 -19.26 -14.06 18.74
C VAL A 150 -20.00 -14.11 20.07
N HIS A 151 -21.33 -14.04 20.05
CA HIS A 151 -22.13 -14.16 21.26
C HIS A 151 -22.09 -15.59 21.82
N ARG A 152 -22.42 -15.75 23.10
CA ARG A 152 -22.62 -17.08 23.69
C ARG A 152 -23.81 -17.74 22.97
N ASP A 153 -23.67 -19.01 22.56
CA ASP A 153 -24.58 -19.72 21.64
C ASP A 153 -24.56 -19.19 20.18
N GLY A 154 -23.50 -18.47 19.80
CA GLY A 154 -23.30 -17.93 18.46
C GLY A 154 -23.20 -18.98 17.35
N GLU A 155 -22.84 -20.23 17.68
CA GLU A 155 -22.83 -21.35 16.75
C GLU A 155 -24.22 -21.74 16.22
N ASN A 156 -25.27 -21.49 17.01
CA ASN A 156 -26.66 -21.81 16.66
C ASN A 156 -27.40 -20.57 16.19
N THR A 157 -27.19 -19.44 16.86
CA THR A 157 -27.88 -18.17 16.59
C THR A 157 -27.25 -17.37 15.44
N LEU A 158 -25.97 -17.64 15.12
CA LEU A 158 -25.14 -16.83 14.23
C LEU A 158 -25.06 -15.34 14.64
N ASP A 159 -25.28 -15.04 15.93
CA ASP A 159 -25.15 -13.69 16.48
C ASP A 159 -23.67 -13.32 16.63
N VAL A 160 -23.11 -12.73 15.58
CA VAL A 160 -21.71 -12.31 15.48
C VAL A 160 -21.63 -10.82 15.23
N SER A 161 -20.86 -10.11 16.06
CA SER A 161 -20.65 -8.68 15.92
C SER A 161 -20.00 -8.32 14.57
N ALA A 162 -20.54 -7.27 13.94
CA ALA A 162 -19.95 -6.66 12.75
C ALA A 162 -18.54 -6.08 13.00
N ASP A 163 -18.15 -5.89 14.27
CA ASP A 163 -16.80 -5.45 14.65
C ASP A 163 -15.72 -6.39 14.13
N LEU A 164 -15.96 -7.72 14.16
CA LEU A 164 -14.99 -8.71 13.67
C LEU A 164 -14.80 -8.60 12.16
N THR A 165 -15.89 -8.43 11.42
CA THR A 165 -15.83 -8.22 9.96
C THR A 165 -15.16 -6.89 9.62
N GLU A 166 -15.36 -5.85 10.42
CA GLU A 166 -14.73 -4.55 10.20
C GLU A 166 -13.22 -4.58 10.48
N LEU A 167 -12.80 -5.32 11.52
CA LEU A 167 -11.39 -5.62 11.78
C LEU A 167 -10.70 -6.30 10.59
N GLY A 168 -11.43 -7.01 9.73
CA GLY A 168 -10.86 -7.55 8.49
C GLY A 168 -10.89 -6.66 7.26
N ARG A 169 -11.37 -5.42 7.38
CA ARG A 169 -11.58 -4.51 6.24
C ARG A 169 -10.95 -3.14 6.41
N THR A 170 -10.79 -2.70 7.65
CA THR A 170 -10.37 -1.32 7.94
C THR A 170 -9.00 -1.32 8.62
N PRO A 171 -7.94 -0.84 7.94
CA PRO A 171 -6.59 -0.83 8.47
C PRO A 171 -6.42 0.30 9.49
N ILE A 172 -6.74 -0.03 10.74
CA ILE A 172 -6.62 0.84 11.91
C ILE A 172 -6.18 0.02 13.12
N ALA A 173 -5.34 0.62 13.98
CA ALA A 173 -4.96 0.02 15.25
C ALA A 173 -6.08 0.20 16.28
N VAL A 174 -6.70 -0.91 16.69
CA VAL A 174 -7.75 -0.95 17.72
C VAL A 174 -7.14 -1.39 19.04
N VAL A 175 -7.20 -0.52 20.04
CA VAL A 175 -6.72 -0.78 21.41
C VAL A 175 -7.93 -1.02 22.31
N SER A 176 -7.99 -2.19 22.92
CA SER A 176 -9.10 -2.57 23.79
C SER A 176 -8.66 -3.52 24.90
N ALA A 177 -9.54 -3.81 25.87
CA ALA A 177 -9.31 -4.85 26.86
C ALA A 177 -9.52 -6.28 26.32
N GLY A 178 -9.47 -6.45 24.99
CA GLY A 178 -9.86 -7.66 24.29
C GLY A 178 -11.34 -7.67 23.91
N VAL A 179 -11.95 -8.86 23.95
CA VAL A 179 -13.37 -9.10 23.65
C VAL A 179 -14.20 -8.83 24.91
N LYS A 180 -15.38 -8.21 24.76
CA LYS A 180 -16.29 -8.00 25.91
C LYS A 180 -16.59 -9.36 26.59
N SER A 181 -16.51 -9.41 27.92
CA SER A 181 -16.65 -10.64 28.73
C SER A 181 -18.02 -11.33 28.64
N ILE A 182 -19.05 -10.59 28.20
CA ILE A 182 -20.40 -11.12 27.96
C ILE A 182 -20.47 -12.06 26.73
N LEU A 183 -19.40 -12.12 25.93
CA LEU A 183 -19.32 -12.85 24.66
C LEU A 183 -18.57 -14.17 24.81
N ASP A 184 -18.58 -14.98 23.75
CA ASP A 184 -17.76 -16.17 23.64
C ASP A 184 -16.35 -15.80 23.14
N ILE A 185 -15.41 -15.73 24.08
CA ILE A 185 -14.03 -15.34 23.79
C ILE A 185 -13.34 -16.39 22.90
N GLY A 186 -13.56 -17.68 23.16
CA GLY A 186 -12.92 -18.77 22.41
C GLY A 186 -13.32 -18.74 20.94
N ARG A 187 -14.62 -18.68 20.66
CA ARG A 187 -15.14 -18.58 19.29
C ARG A 187 -14.79 -17.25 18.62
N THR A 188 -14.73 -16.16 19.38
CA THR A 188 -14.28 -14.88 18.83
C THR A 188 -12.83 -14.95 18.35
N LEU A 189 -11.94 -15.59 19.11
CA LEU A 189 -10.55 -15.79 18.70
C LEU A 189 -10.43 -16.68 17.46
N GLU A 190 -11.22 -17.76 17.38
CA GLU A 190 -11.30 -18.60 16.18
C GLU A 190 -11.78 -17.82 14.94
N PHE A 191 -12.77 -16.94 15.12
CA PHE A 191 -13.27 -16.07 14.05
C PHE A 191 -12.24 -15.02 13.62
N LEU A 192 -11.44 -14.51 14.57
CA LEU A 192 -10.36 -13.56 14.29
C LEU A 192 -9.23 -14.16 13.44
N VAL A 193 -9.00 -15.47 13.59
CA VAL A 193 -7.98 -16.22 12.84
C VAL A 193 -8.51 -16.82 11.54
N SER A 194 -9.76 -17.29 11.52
CA SER A 194 -10.35 -18.00 10.38
C SER A 194 -10.91 -17.06 9.30
N GLY A 195 -10.62 -17.36 8.02
CA GLY A 195 -11.38 -17.02 6.80
C GLY A 195 -11.73 -15.56 6.48
N ASN A 196 -12.42 -14.85 7.37
CA ASN A 196 -13.18 -13.64 7.06
C ASN A 196 -12.69 -12.34 7.72
N SER A 197 -11.89 -12.39 8.79
CA SER A 197 -11.44 -11.17 9.48
C SER A 197 -9.92 -10.93 9.48
N ARG A 198 -9.07 -11.93 9.20
CA ARG A 198 -7.58 -11.82 9.05
C ARG A 198 -6.94 -10.69 9.90
N CYS A 199 -7.26 -10.65 11.19
CA CYS A 199 -6.80 -9.62 12.10
C CYS A 199 -5.55 -10.13 12.84
N VAL A 200 -4.46 -9.36 12.84
CA VAL A 200 -3.28 -9.70 13.64
C VAL A 200 -3.56 -9.26 15.08
N CYS A 201 -3.76 -10.24 15.96
CA CYS A 201 -3.92 -10.02 17.39
C CYS A 201 -2.55 -10.08 18.06
N SER A 202 -2.15 -9.05 18.80
CA SER A 202 -0.94 -9.13 19.64
C SER A 202 -1.29 -9.18 21.13
N ASN A 203 -0.52 -9.99 21.87
CA ASN A 203 -0.61 -10.22 23.33
C ASN A 203 -1.75 -11.12 23.85
N ILE A 204 -1.91 -12.33 23.29
CA ILE A 204 -2.82 -13.38 23.80
C ILE A 204 -2.29 -14.06 25.11
N TRP A 205 -1.06 -13.73 25.55
CA TRP A 205 -0.33 -14.47 26.59
C TRP A 205 -1.02 -14.58 27.96
N ARG A 206 -1.91 -13.63 28.33
CA ARG A 206 -2.53 -13.60 29.67
C ARG A 206 -3.86 -14.36 29.78
N PHE A 207 -4.42 -14.88 28.68
CA PHE A 207 -5.63 -15.73 28.72
C PHE A 207 -5.40 -17.12 29.34
N LYS A 208 -4.14 -17.51 29.60
CA LYS A 208 -3.78 -18.75 30.31
C LYS A 208 -4.31 -18.86 31.75
N LYS A 209 -4.76 -17.77 32.37
CA LYS A 209 -5.18 -17.73 33.79
C LYS A 209 -6.65 -17.36 34.00
N LEU A 210 -7.50 -17.42 32.98
CA LEU A 210 -8.95 -17.29 33.16
C LEU A 210 -9.55 -18.68 33.41
N PRO A 211 -10.16 -18.95 34.59
CA PRO A 211 -10.88 -20.19 34.82
C PRO A 211 -12.00 -20.31 33.79
N GLY A 212 -11.99 -21.39 32.99
CA GLY A 212 -13.04 -21.67 31.99
C GLY A 212 -12.67 -21.43 30.52
N VAL A 213 -11.47 -20.90 30.22
CA VAL A 213 -10.98 -20.78 28.83
C VAL A 213 -9.91 -21.84 28.56
N LEU A 214 -10.29 -22.97 27.96
CA LEU A 214 -9.34 -23.95 27.42
C LEU A 214 -8.81 -23.44 26.06
N LEU A 215 -7.76 -22.64 26.08
CA LEU A 215 -6.97 -22.39 24.86
C LEU A 215 -6.08 -23.61 24.60
N SER A 216 -6.16 -24.19 23.40
CA SER A 216 -5.28 -25.31 23.00
C SER A 216 -3.81 -24.85 23.02
N GLU A 217 -2.88 -25.76 23.30
CA GLU A 217 -1.43 -25.45 23.36
C GLU A 217 -0.87 -24.85 22.06
N LYS A 218 -1.57 -25.01 20.91
CA LYS A 218 -1.21 -24.39 19.63
C LYS A 218 -1.27 -22.86 19.64
N TRP A 219 -2.07 -22.26 20.52
CA TRP A 219 -2.26 -20.80 20.61
C TRP A 219 -1.11 -20.06 21.32
N ILE A 220 -0.16 -20.79 21.92
CA ILE A 220 0.95 -20.23 22.71
C ILE A 220 2.10 -19.71 21.82
N ARG A 221 2.13 -20.05 20.52
CA ARG A 221 3.28 -19.76 19.65
C ARG A 221 3.43 -18.31 19.18
N PHE A 222 2.42 -17.46 19.33
CA PHE A 222 2.52 -16.03 19.00
C PHE A 222 2.64 -15.19 20.29
N SER A 223 3.81 -15.28 20.91
CA SER A 223 4.14 -14.56 22.15
C SER A 223 5.04 -13.35 21.85
N PHE A 224 4.59 -12.14 22.22
CA PHE A 224 5.40 -10.92 22.15
C PHE A 224 5.67 -10.36 23.57
N PRO A 225 6.78 -9.62 23.79
CA PRO A 225 7.27 -9.30 25.13
C PRO A 225 6.34 -8.39 25.96
N ARG A 226 6.49 -8.51 27.30
CA ARG A 226 5.70 -7.83 28.35
C ARG A 226 5.54 -6.32 28.12
N LEU A 227 4.30 -5.85 28.22
CA LEU A 227 3.88 -4.45 28.14
C LEU A 227 4.00 -3.74 29.49
N GLN A 228 5.13 -3.08 29.77
CA GLN A 228 5.28 -2.29 31.00
C GLN A 228 6.08 -0.98 30.87
N SER A 229 6.46 -0.51 29.67
CA SER A 229 7.13 0.79 29.56
C SER A 229 7.03 1.45 28.17
N SER A 230 7.50 2.69 28.08
CA SER A 230 7.74 3.45 26.84
C SER A 230 8.60 2.70 25.80
N ARG A 231 9.31 1.62 26.16
CA ARG A 231 9.98 0.73 25.20
C ARG A 231 9.01 -0.12 24.36
N SER A 232 7.76 -0.31 24.81
CA SER A 232 6.73 -1.08 24.10
C SER A 232 6.10 -0.32 22.92
N SER A 233 6.18 1.02 22.88
CA SER A 233 5.65 1.81 21.78
C SER A 233 6.39 1.58 20.46
N ARG A 234 7.68 1.22 20.52
CA ARG A 234 8.46 0.76 19.35
C ARG A 234 7.90 -0.51 18.74
N PHE A 235 7.47 -1.47 19.56
CA PHE A 235 6.88 -2.72 19.10
C PHE A 235 5.57 -2.47 18.37
N TYR A 236 4.69 -1.66 18.97
CA TYR A 236 3.43 -1.29 18.36
C TYR A 236 3.59 -0.51 17.07
N TRP A 237 4.51 0.46 17.06
CA TRP A 237 4.92 1.14 15.85
C TRP A 237 5.39 0.14 14.79
N GLN A 238 6.24 -0.82 15.13
CA GLN A 238 6.80 -1.76 14.17
C GLN A 238 5.71 -2.68 13.59
N VAL A 239 4.81 -3.21 14.42
CA VAL A 239 3.69 -4.03 13.95
C VAL A 239 2.71 -3.22 13.09
N SER A 240 2.33 -2.02 13.54
CA SER A 240 1.42 -1.14 12.78
C SER A 240 2.04 -0.63 11.49
N SER A 241 3.32 -0.25 11.52
CA SER A 241 4.06 0.17 10.33
C SER A 241 4.19 -1.01 9.38
N SER A 242 4.65 -2.18 9.81
CA SER A 242 4.73 -3.37 8.96
C SER A 242 3.39 -3.78 8.37
N THR A 243 2.28 -3.65 9.10
CA THR A 243 0.94 -3.96 8.55
C THR A 243 0.51 -2.96 7.48
N LEU A 244 0.76 -1.67 7.69
CA LEU A 244 0.51 -0.62 6.69
C LEU A 244 1.41 -0.77 5.46
N SER A 245 2.70 -1.03 5.69
CA SER A 245 3.72 -1.30 4.69
C SER A 245 3.28 -2.51 3.84
N LEU A 246 2.87 -3.62 4.46
CA LEU A 246 2.46 -4.85 3.75
C LEU A 246 1.15 -4.68 2.96
N GLY A 247 0.53 -3.49 3.02
CA GLY A 247 -0.73 -3.18 2.35
C GLY A 247 -1.91 -3.99 2.86
N LEU A 248 -1.77 -4.60 4.06
CA LEU A 248 -2.80 -5.45 4.63
C LEU A 248 -4.04 -4.61 4.92
N GLN A 249 -5.14 -4.94 4.25
CA GLN A 249 -6.43 -4.28 4.41
C GLN A 249 -7.17 -4.80 5.66
N SER A 250 -6.47 -4.96 6.78
CA SER A 250 -7.03 -5.41 8.04
C SER A 250 -6.53 -4.57 9.21
N GLY A 251 -7.38 -4.44 10.21
CA GLY A 251 -7.08 -3.79 11.48
C GLY A 251 -6.18 -4.64 12.36
N LEU A 252 -5.61 -3.98 13.36
CA LEU A 252 -4.77 -4.61 14.37
C LEU A 252 -5.47 -4.54 15.72
N LEU A 253 -5.61 -5.67 16.40
CA LEU A 253 -6.18 -5.70 17.74
C LEU A 253 -5.06 -5.78 18.78
N PHE A 254 -4.95 -4.72 19.57
CA PHE A 254 -4.07 -4.62 20.73
C PHE A 254 -4.88 -4.87 21.99
N ALA A 255 -4.79 -6.10 22.52
CA ALA A 255 -5.44 -6.47 23.77
C ALA A 255 -4.60 -6.01 24.97
N VAL A 256 -5.12 -5.04 25.71
CA VAL A 256 -4.51 -4.43 26.89
C VAL A 256 -5.18 -5.00 28.15
N PRO A 257 -4.45 -5.70 29.03
CA PRO A 257 -5.07 -6.25 30.24
C PRO A 257 -5.56 -5.13 31.17
N ILE A 258 -6.64 -5.41 31.91
CA ILE A 258 -7.11 -4.55 32.99
C ILE A 258 -5.97 -4.32 34.02
N PRO A 259 -5.84 -3.12 34.61
CA PRO A 259 -4.86 -2.87 35.68
C PRO A 259 -4.97 -3.88 36.83
N GLU A 260 -3.83 -4.27 37.40
CA GLU A 260 -3.76 -5.36 38.39
C GLU A 260 -4.58 -5.08 39.66
N GLU A 261 -4.68 -3.80 40.05
CA GLU A 261 -5.49 -3.34 41.18
C GLU A 261 -7.00 -3.65 41.03
N HIS A 262 -7.47 -3.80 39.78
CA HIS A 262 -8.85 -4.16 39.44
C HIS A 262 -9.00 -5.62 38.97
N ALA A 263 -7.89 -6.37 38.86
CA ALA A 263 -7.93 -7.76 38.39
C ALA A 263 -8.60 -8.71 39.40
N ALA A 264 -8.50 -8.43 40.70
CA ALA A 264 -9.06 -9.27 41.77
C ALA A 264 -10.60 -9.38 41.73
N THR A 265 -11.29 -8.42 41.10
CA THR A 265 -12.76 -8.47 40.93
C THR A 265 -13.22 -9.34 39.75
N GLY A 266 -12.30 -9.87 38.93
CA GLY A 266 -12.64 -10.57 37.69
C GLY A 266 -13.53 -11.81 37.88
N GLN A 267 -13.27 -12.63 38.91
CA GLN A 267 -14.06 -13.83 39.18
C GLN A 267 -15.50 -13.49 39.58
N GLN A 268 -15.68 -12.49 40.45
CA GLN A 268 -17.00 -12.01 40.85
C GLN A 268 -17.80 -11.46 39.65
N ILE A 269 -17.12 -10.80 38.70
CA ILE A 269 -17.75 -10.26 37.49
C ILE A 269 -18.15 -11.40 36.53
N GLU A 270 -17.33 -12.44 36.38
CA GLU A 270 -17.65 -13.58 35.52
C GLU A 270 -18.87 -14.36 36.04
N GLU A 271 -18.96 -14.60 37.35
CA GLU A 271 -20.14 -15.22 37.97
C GLU A 271 -21.42 -14.40 37.74
N ALA A 272 -21.32 -13.07 37.85
CA ALA A 272 -22.41 -12.16 37.55
C ALA A 272 -22.82 -12.20 36.06
N ILE A 273 -21.86 -12.32 35.13
CA ILE A 273 -22.12 -12.44 33.69
C ILE A 273 -22.85 -13.74 33.38
N GLN A 274 -22.40 -14.86 33.93
CA GLN A 274 -23.05 -16.16 33.74
C GLN A 274 -24.52 -16.13 34.20
N THR A 275 -24.75 -15.51 35.36
CA THR A 275 -26.11 -15.31 35.89
C THR A 275 -26.95 -14.43 34.96
N ALA A 276 -26.40 -13.29 34.52
CA ALA A 276 -27.12 -12.35 33.64
C ALA A 276 -27.43 -12.93 32.25
N VAL A 277 -26.53 -13.73 31.68
CA VAL A 277 -26.75 -14.43 30.39
C VAL A 277 -27.87 -15.46 30.53
N ALA A 278 -27.88 -16.25 31.62
CA ALA A 278 -28.95 -17.20 31.88
C ALA A 278 -30.31 -16.51 32.06
N GLU A 279 -30.34 -15.39 32.78
CA GLU A 279 -31.56 -14.58 32.93
C GLU A 279 -32.05 -13.98 31.60
N ALA A 280 -31.12 -13.53 30.73
CA ALA A 280 -31.47 -12.99 29.42
C ALA A 280 -32.12 -14.05 28.52
N SER A 281 -31.59 -15.28 28.54
CA SER A 281 -32.14 -16.43 27.82
C SER A 281 -33.53 -16.80 28.34
N LEU A 282 -33.71 -16.91 29.67
CA LEU A 282 -35.01 -17.22 30.28
C LEU A 282 -36.09 -16.17 29.98
N LYS A 283 -35.70 -14.90 29.86
CA LYS A 283 -36.62 -13.80 29.53
C LYS A 283 -36.82 -13.60 28.01
N GLY A 284 -36.17 -14.40 27.17
CA GLY A 284 -36.27 -14.28 25.71
C GLY A 284 -35.73 -12.97 25.14
N VAL A 285 -34.76 -12.34 25.81
CA VAL A 285 -34.11 -11.12 25.29
C VAL A 285 -33.25 -11.51 24.08
N MET A 286 -33.45 -10.87 22.93
CA MET A 286 -32.75 -11.23 21.68
C MET A 286 -32.18 -10.02 20.95
N GLY A 287 -31.19 -10.28 20.09
CA GLY A 287 -30.58 -9.28 19.21
C GLY A 287 -29.93 -8.11 19.95
N ARG A 288 -30.19 -6.88 19.49
CA ARG A 288 -29.49 -5.67 19.97
C ARG A 288 -29.73 -5.34 21.46
N ASP A 289 -30.78 -5.91 22.06
CA ASP A 289 -31.21 -5.63 23.43
C ASP A 289 -30.52 -6.54 24.47
N VAL A 290 -29.84 -7.61 24.03
CA VAL A 290 -29.12 -8.56 24.90
C VAL A 290 -27.98 -7.87 25.66
N THR A 291 -27.17 -7.07 24.97
CA THR A 291 -25.99 -6.42 25.58
C THR A 291 -26.38 -5.39 26.66
N PRO A 292 -27.31 -4.44 26.42
CA PRO A 292 -27.77 -3.52 27.47
C PRO A 292 -28.34 -4.25 28.69
N PHE A 293 -29.17 -5.28 28.47
CA PHE A 293 -29.74 -6.08 29.56
C PHE A 293 -28.65 -6.74 30.42
N ILE A 294 -27.69 -7.41 29.81
CA ILE A 294 -26.61 -8.09 30.54
C ILE A 294 -25.76 -7.07 31.31
N LEU A 295 -25.38 -5.94 30.68
CA LEU A 295 -24.55 -4.92 31.34
C LEU A 295 -25.26 -4.31 32.57
N GLN A 296 -26.55 -4.00 32.45
CA GLN A 296 -27.35 -3.52 33.57
C GLN A 296 -27.38 -4.56 34.70
N ARG A 297 -27.68 -5.82 34.36
CA ARG A 297 -27.81 -6.89 35.34
C ARG A 297 -26.50 -7.21 36.05
N VAL A 298 -25.38 -7.23 35.32
CA VAL A 298 -24.04 -7.41 35.89
C VAL A 298 -23.67 -6.26 36.83
N ASN A 299 -24.05 -5.03 36.50
CA ASN A 299 -23.83 -3.88 37.38
C ASN A 299 -24.61 -3.99 38.70
N GLU A 300 -25.86 -4.45 38.65
CA GLU A 300 -26.68 -4.74 39.84
C GLU A 300 -26.05 -5.84 40.70
N LEU A 301 -25.70 -6.98 40.08
CA LEU A 301 -25.14 -8.14 40.77
C LEU A 301 -23.77 -7.86 41.41
N THR A 302 -22.96 -7.00 40.78
CA THR A 302 -21.63 -6.62 41.28
C THR A 302 -21.64 -5.36 42.14
N LYS A 303 -22.82 -4.77 42.41
CA LYS A 303 -23.00 -3.53 43.20
C LYS A 303 -22.11 -2.38 42.70
N GLY A 304 -22.03 -2.18 41.39
CA GLY A 304 -21.23 -1.09 40.80
C GLY A 304 -19.77 -1.42 40.50
N LYS A 305 -19.23 -2.55 40.98
CA LYS A 305 -17.82 -2.91 40.75
C LYS A 305 -17.50 -3.17 39.28
N SER A 306 -18.43 -3.74 38.51
CA SER A 306 -18.22 -3.94 37.07
C SER A 306 -18.09 -2.62 36.30
N LEU A 307 -18.86 -1.59 36.69
CA LEU A 307 -18.75 -0.26 36.11
C LEU A 307 -17.39 0.39 36.43
N GLN A 308 -16.93 0.28 37.69
CA GLN A 308 -15.61 0.77 38.09
C GLN A 308 -14.47 0.09 37.32
N ALA A 309 -14.54 -1.24 37.16
CA ALA A 309 -13.59 -1.99 36.35
C ALA A 309 -13.63 -1.56 34.87
N ASN A 310 -14.82 -1.27 34.33
CA ASN A 310 -15.00 -0.81 32.95
C ASN A 310 -14.45 0.60 32.72
N ILE A 311 -14.54 1.48 33.72
CA ILE A 311 -13.89 2.81 33.70
C ILE A 311 -12.37 2.67 33.76
N ALA A 312 -11.85 1.84 34.68
CA ALA A 312 -10.42 1.64 34.83
C ALA A 312 -9.76 1.04 33.58
N LEU A 313 -10.42 0.07 32.93
CA LEU A 313 -9.89 -0.51 31.69
C LEU A 313 -9.90 0.51 30.54
N ILE A 314 -10.93 1.35 30.38
CA ILE A 314 -10.95 2.32 29.27
C ILE A 314 -9.90 3.41 29.47
N HIS A 315 -9.66 3.82 30.73
CA HIS A 315 -8.56 4.72 31.08
C HIS A 315 -7.20 4.14 30.70
N ASN A 316 -6.97 2.86 31.03
CA ASN A 316 -5.73 2.17 30.66
C ASN A 316 -5.57 2.02 29.14
N ASN A 317 -6.65 1.68 28.43
CA ASN A 317 -6.64 1.57 26.97
C ASN A 317 -6.36 2.92 26.31
N ALA A 318 -6.92 4.02 26.83
CA ALA A 318 -6.68 5.37 26.35
C ALA A 318 -5.22 5.78 26.51
N LYS A 319 -4.63 5.45 27.65
CA LYS A 319 -3.20 5.66 27.90
C LYS A 319 -2.32 4.89 26.92
N VAL A 320 -2.54 3.58 26.77
CA VAL A 320 -1.77 2.76 25.83
C VAL A 320 -1.98 3.20 24.38
N GLY A 321 -3.22 3.49 23.97
CA GLY A 321 -3.51 3.98 22.63
C GLY A 321 -2.86 5.31 22.31
N SER A 322 -2.78 6.21 23.30
CA SER A 322 -2.05 7.48 23.15
C SER A 322 -0.56 7.26 22.96
N TRP A 323 0.05 6.34 23.72
CA TRP A 323 1.47 5.97 23.52
C TRP A 323 1.75 5.41 22.12
N ILE A 324 0.81 4.61 21.58
CA ILE A 324 0.90 4.09 20.21
C ILE A 324 0.81 5.24 19.20
N ALA A 325 -0.18 6.13 19.34
CA ALA A 325 -0.35 7.28 18.47
C ALA A 325 0.88 8.21 18.49
N CYS A 326 1.40 8.54 19.67
CA CYS A 326 2.60 9.36 19.83
C CYS A 326 3.83 8.72 19.18
N ALA A 327 4.03 7.41 19.34
CA ALA A 327 5.15 6.73 18.69
C ALA A 327 5.04 6.67 17.15
N LEU A 328 3.82 6.58 16.61
CA LEU A 328 3.56 6.70 15.17
C LEU A 328 3.87 8.13 14.66
N ALA A 329 3.54 9.17 15.43
CA ALA A 329 3.82 10.56 15.07
C ALA A 329 5.31 10.95 15.19
N GLU A 330 5.98 10.63 16.31
CA GLU A 330 7.39 10.99 16.58
C GLU A 330 8.37 10.43 15.54
N ARG A 331 8.07 9.27 14.97
CA ARG A 331 8.94 8.62 13.97
C ARG A 331 8.62 9.04 12.54
N SER A 332 7.38 9.49 12.28
CA SER A 332 7.07 10.26 11.08
C SER A 332 7.85 11.58 11.08
N GLU A 333 8.05 12.22 12.24
CA GLU A 333 8.93 13.39 12.38
C GLU A 333 10.43 13.06 12.31
N LYS A 334 10.92 11.91 12.81
CA LYS A 334 12.35 11.56 12.72
C LYS A 334 12.79 11.11 11.31
N HIS A 335 11.92 10.46 10.55
CA HIS A 335 12.14 10.29 9.10
C HIS A 335 11.96 11.61 8.34
N GLY A 336 11.11 12.53 8.81
CA GLY A 336 10.96 13.88 8.27
C GLY A 336 12.06 14.89 8.65
N ASN A 337 12.77 14.71 9.77
CA ASN A 337 13.74 15.67 10.31
C ASN A 337 15.19 15.43 9.90
N SER A 338 15.54 14.25 9.35
CA SER A 338 16.75 14.13 8.51
C SER A 338 16.62 14.99 7.23
N PHE A 339 15.36 15.22 6.79
CA PHE A 339 15.01 15.97 5.58
C PHE A 339 14.68 17.46 5.80
N ARG A 340 14.46 17.94 7.03
CA ARG A 340 13.98 19.32 7.31
C ARG A 340 15.06 20.38 7.55
N GLY A 341 16.34 20.01 7.58
CA GLY A 341 17.45 20.96 7.77
C GLY A 341 17.72 21.89 6.58
N VAL A 342 17.23 21.56 5.38
CA VAL A 342 17.61 22.26 4.12
C VAL A 342 16.47 23.11 3.55
N ILE A 343 15.23 23.00 4.05
CA ILE A 343 14.06 23.68 3.46
C ILE A 343 13.44 24.67 4.46
N LYS A 344 14.24 25.62 4.93
CA LYS A 344 13.76 26.91 5.43
C LYS A 344 14.26 28.01 4.50
N ASN A 345 13.83 27.96 3.24
CA ASN A 345 13.62 29.17 2.45
C ASN A 345 12.69 28.86 1.28
N LYS A 346 11.73 29.79 1.07
CA LYS A 346 10.67 29.79 0.04
C LYS A 346 9.39 29.01 0.38
N LYS A 347 8.65 29.51 1.38
CA LYS A 347 7.19 29.59 1.26
C LYS A 347 6.83 30.83 0.44
N SER A 348 6.65 30.68 -0.86
CA SER A 348 5.77 31.54 -1.67
C SER A 348 5.69 31.03 -3.12
N LYS A 349 4.44 30.85 -3.58
CA LYS A 349 3.95 30.64 -4.96
C LYS A 349 3.63 29.20 -5.38
N GLU A 350 2.32 29.00 -5.49
CA GLU A 350 1.56 28.13 -6.41
C GLU A 350 1.72 26.61 -6.32
N GLN A 351 0.58 25.94 -6.21
CA GLN A 351 0.40 24.50 -6.23
C GLN A 351 0.97 23.91 -7.53
N LYS A 352 2.22 23.45 -7.51
CA LYS A 352 2.75 22.56 -8.55
C LYS A 352 2.16 21.17 -8.34
N MET A 353 1.56 20.63 -9.38
CA MET A 353 1.16 19.24 -9.52
C MET A 353 2.34 18.34 -9.10
N ALA A 354 2.11 17.37 -8.20
CA ALA A 354 3.18 16.51 -7.71
C ALA A 354 3.89 15.83 -8.89
N SER A 355 5.19 16.08 -9.05
CA SER A 355 6.02 15.50 -10.11
C SER A 355 5.98 13.98 -10.04
N ARG A 356 5.56 13.33 -11.12
CA ARG A 356 5.49 11.86 -11.24
C ARG A 356 6.46 11.37 -12.31
N ALA A 357 6.83 10.09 -12.26
CA ALA A 357 7.61 9.48 -13.34
C ALA A 357 6.79 9.40 -14.63
N VAL A 358 7.47 9.47 -15.78
CA VAL A 358 6.85 9.28 -17.10
C VAL A 358 7.60 8.15 -17.80
N VAL A 359 6.88 7.14 -18.27
CA VAL A 359 7.44 6.01 -19.00
C VAL A 359 6.96 6.09 -20.44
N ILE A 360 7.89 6.14 -21.39
CA ILE A 360 7.60 6.12 -22.82
C ILE A 360 8.16 4.82 -23.40
N GLY A 361 7.29 3.94 -23.90
CA GLY A 361 7.76 2.68 -24.43
C GLY A 361 6.70 1.73 -24.95
N GLY A 362 7.17 0.55 -25.36
CA GLY A 362 6.37 -0.47 -26.00
C GLY A 362 5.48 -1.26 -25.04
N ILE A 363 4.39 -1.76 -25.59
CA ILE A 363 3.47 -2.72 -24.99
C ILE A 363 3.21 -3.83 -26.00
N ASN A 364 3.19 -5.08 -25.54
CA ASN A 364 3.07 -6.25 -26.40
C ASN A 364 2.09 -7.27 -25.81
N VAL A 365 1.54 -8.10 -26.69
CA VAL A 365 0.89 -9.36 -26.32
C VAL A 365 1.79 -10.49 -26.76
N ASP A 366 2.28 -11.26 -25.80
CA ASP A 366 3.24 -12.32 -26.06
C ASP A 366 2.52 -13.68 -26.07
N PHE A 367 2.88 -14.52 -27.03
CA PHE A 367 2.41 -15.89 -27.18
C PHE A 367 3.60 -16.83 -27.06
N ILE A 368 3.63 -17.64 -26.01
CA ILE A 368 4.67 -18.64 -25.79
C ILE A 368 4.08 -20.00 -26.16
N ALA A 369 4.48 -20.52 -27.31
CA ALA A 369 4.11 -21.82 -27.82
C ALA A 369 5.18 -22.86 -27.42
N LYS A 370 4.86 -23.75 -26.49
CA LYS A 370 5.75 -24.82 -26.04
C LYS A 370 5.40 -26.14 -26.74
N GLY A 371 6.36 -26.69 -27.48
CA GLY A 371 6.26 -28.04 -28.03
C GLY A 371 6.24 -29.11 -26.95
N THR A 372 5.40 -30.13 -27.11
CA THR A 372 5.39 -31.32 -26.23
C THR A 372 6.08 -32.52 -26.86
N ALA A 373 6.51 -32.41 -28.12
CA ALA A 373 7.33 -33.42 -28.77
C ALA A 373 8.82 -33.13 -28.51
N LYS A 374 9.64 -34.19 -28.47
CA LYS A 374 11.09 -34.10 -28.26
C LYS A 374 11.79 -33.20 -29.28
N GLU A 375 11.34 -33.23 -30.52
CA GLU A 375 11.86 -32.39 -31.60
C GLU A 375 10.70 -31.68 -32.30
N LEU A 376 10.93 -30.41 -32.63
CA LEU A 376 10.01 -29.61 -33.44
C LEU A 376 10.37 -29.80 -34.91
N VAL A 377 9.38 -30.17 -35.72
CA VAL A 377 9.56 -30.35 -37.17
C VAL A 377 9.03 -29.12 -37.91
N PHE A 378 9.90 -28.43 -38.63
CA PHE A 378 9.52 -27.27 -39.44
C PHE A 378 8.61 -27.66 -40.62
N GLY A 379 7.64 -26.81 -40.94
CA GLY A 379 6.73 -27.00 -42.09
C GLY A 379 5.48 -27.84 -41.80
N GLN A 380 5.22 -28.23 -40.55
CA GLN A 380 4.01 -28.95 -40.14
C GLN A 380 3.47 -28.48 -38.78
N THR A 381 2.26 -28.93 -38.42
CA THR A 381 1.66 -28.66 -37.09
C THR A 381 2.29 -29.58 -36.04
N ASN A 382 2.96 -28.98 -35.05
CA ASN A 382 3.53 -29.71 -33.92
C ASN A 382 2.56 -29.68 -32.72
N PRO A 383 2.43 -30.77 -31.95
CA PRO A 383 1.64 -30.76 -30.72
C PRO A 383 2.30 -29.88 -29.66
N GLY A 384 1.50 -29.09 -28.94
CA GLY A 384 2.02 -28.14 -27.96
C GLY A 384 0.95 -27.41 -27.16
N VAL A 385 1.41 -26.55 -26.26
CA VAL A 385 0.59 -25.64 -25.44
C VAL A 385 0.97 -24.20 -25.77
N VAL A 386 -0.02 -23.33 -25.96
CA VAL A 386 0.20 -21.90 -26.18
C VAL A 386 -0.29 -21.13 -24.96
N CYS A 387 0.60 -20.34 -24.37
CA CYS A 387 0.30 -19.44 -23.28
C CYS A 387 0.31 -17.99 -23.79
N GLN A 388 -0.68 -17.20 -23.39
CA GLN A 388 -0.68 -15.76 -23.63
C GLN A 388 -0.18 -15.03 -22.39
N SER A 389 0.75 -14.11 -22.57
CA SER A 389 1.21 -13.15 -21.57
C SER A 389 1.26 -11.75 -22.16
N PHE A 390 1.55 -10.75 -21.33
CA PHE A 390 1.58 -9.35 -21.75
C PHE A 390 2.98 -8.80 -21.53
N GLY A 391 3.58 -8.34 -22.63
CA GLY A 391 4.98 -8.01 -22.83
C GLY A 391 5.23 -6.52 -23.13
N GLY A 392 6.47 -6.20 -23.48
CA GLY A 392 6.96 -4.84 -23.74
C GLY A 392 7.69 -4.22 -22.55
N VAL A 393 8.91 -3.74 -22.77
CA VAL A 393 9.81 -3.17 -21.75
C VAL A 393 9.19 -1.94 -21.09
N GLY A 394 8.68 -0.98 -21.88
CA GLY A 394 7.98 0.18 -21.34
C GLY A 394 6.80 -0.21 -20.44
N ARG A 395 5.97 -1.16 -20.87
CA ARG A 395 4.85 -1.66 -20.06
C ARG A 395 5.32 -2.43 -18.82
N ASN A 396 6.36 -3.26 -18.91
CA ASN A 396 6.96 -3.97 -17.78
C ASN A 396 7.44 -3.00 -16.70
N ILE A 397 8.18 -1.96 -17.08
CA ILE A 397 8.67 -0.94 -16.14
C ILE A 397 7.49 -0.18 -15.52
N ALA A 398 6.54 0.29 -16.34
CA ALA A 398 5.38 1.02 -15.85
C ALA A 398 4.51 0.17 -14.91
N ASP A 399 4.32 -1.11 -15.22
CA ASP A 399 3.60 -2.09 -14.39
C ASP A 399 4.31 -2.29 -13.04
N CYS A 400 5.62 -2.55 -13.07
CA CYS A 400 6.42 -2.73 -11.86
C CYS A 400 6.41 -1.47 -10.99
N LEU A 401 6.64 -0.28 -11.57
CA LEU A 401 6.52 1.01 -10.87
C LEU A 401 5.13 1.17 -10.23
N SER A 402 4.06 0.84 -10.95
CA SER A 402 2.69 0.88 -10.41
C SER A 402 2.48 -0.08 -9.23
N ARG A 403 2.98 -1.31 -9.33
CA ARG A 403 2.92 -2.31 -8.25
C ARG A 403 3.70 -1.90 -7.01
N LEU A 404 4.85 -1.26 -7.20
CA LEU A 404 5.68 -0.72 -6.13
C LEU A 404 5.16 0.63 -5.56
N GLY A 405 3.93 1.02 -5.91
CA GLY A 405 3.22 2.16 -5.31
C GLY A 405 3.43 3.51 -6.01
N CYS A 406 4.19 3.56 -7.11
CA CYS A 406 4.29 4.75 -7.94
C CYS A 406 3.06 4.87 -8.87
N LYS A 407 2.88 6.04 -9.49
CA LYS A 407 1.81 6.27 -10.49
C LYS A 407 2.40 6.89 -11.76
N PRO A 408 3.25 6.14 -12.49
CA PRO A 408 3.86 6.67 -13.70
C PRO A 408 2.79 6.99 -14.74
N LEU A 409 2.98 8.07 -15.51
CA LEU A 409 2.25 8.24 -16.76
C LEU A 409 2.85 7.28 -17.79
N PHE A 410 2.07 6.36 -18.34
CA PHE A 410 2.55 5.46 -19.39
C PHE A 410 2.10 5.96 -20.77
N ILE A 411 3.08 6.43 -21.56
CA ILE A 411 2.89 6.89 -22.94
C ILE A 411 3.27 5.74 -23.88
N SER A 412 2.31 5.28 -24.68
CA SER A 412 2.49 4.15 -25.58
C SER A 412 1.47 4.17 -26.73
N ALA A 413 1.50 3.16 -27.60
CA ALA A 413 0.55 2.99 -28.70
C ALA A 413 0.13 1.52 -28.85
N ILE A 414 -1.17 1.30 -29.04
CA ILE A 414 -1.81 0.00 -29.32
C ILE A 414 -2.78 0.10 -30.50
N GLY A 415 -3.09 -1.04 -31.11
CA GLY A 415 -4.11 -1.12 -32.15
C GLY A 415 -5.50 -1.00 -31.56
N LYS A 416 -6.52 -0.87 -32.41
CA LYS A 416 -7.93 -0.98 -32.01
C LYS A 416 -8.46 -2.38 -32.33
N ASP A 417 -7.92 -3.37 -31.64
CA ASP A 417 -8.21 -4.79 -31.84
C ASP A 417 -8.51 -5.54 -30.53
N SER A 418 -8.84 -6.82 -30.60
CA SER A 418 -9.14 -7.64 -29.41
C SER A 418 -7.95 -7.80 -28.47
N HIS A 419 -6.71 -7.75 -29.00
CA HIS A 419 -5.49 -7.79 -28.21
C HIS A 419 -5.34 -6.54 -27.33
N SER A 420 -5.70 -5.36 -27.87
CA SER A 420 -5.71 -4.09 -27.15
C SER A 420 -6.61 -4.11 -25.91
N GLU A 421 -7.81 -4.71 -26.02
CA GLU A 421 -8.74 -4.79 -24.90
C GLU A 421 -8.24 -5.76 -23.81
N ALA A 422 -7.65 -6.88 -24.21
CA ALA A 422 -7.07 -7.85 -23.28
C ALA A 422 -5.93 -7.24 -22.46
N VAL A 423 -5.00 -6.54 -23.12
CA VAL A 423 -3.85 -5.94 -22.44
C VAL A 423 -4.26 -4.76 -21.55
N LEU A 424 -5.23 -3.93 -21.96
CA LEU A 424 -5.71 -2.83 -21.12
C LEU A 424 -6.46 -3.32 -19.88
N ASN A 425 -7.24 -4.40 -20.01
CA ASN A 425 -7.87 -5.02 -18.85
C ASN A 425 -6.82 -5.59 -17.87
N TYR A 426 -5.73 -6.17 -18.38
CA TYR A 426 -4.59 -6.59 -17.57
C TYR A 426 -3.91 -5.40 -16.86
N CYS A 427 -3.76 -4.26 -17.56
CA CYS A 427 -3.09 -3.05 -17.08
C CYS A 427 -4.02 -2.07 -16.33
N LYS A 428 -5.20 -2.51 -15.86
CA LYS A 428 -6.20 -1.63 -15.22
C LYS A 428 -5.73 -0.92 -13.95
N HIS A 429 -4.67 -1.41 -13.31
CA HIS A 429 -4.03 -0.81 -12.14
C HIS A 429 -3.01 0.28 -12.50
N MET A 430 -2.64 0.41 -13.78
CA MET A 430 -1.71 1.40 -14.31
C MET A 430 -2.46 2.64 -14.85
N ASP A 431 -1.78 3.79 -14.90
CA ASP A 431 -2.29 4.95 -15.63
C ASP A 431 -1.98 4.82 -17.12
N THR A 432 -2.95 4.29 -17.85
CA THR A 432 -2.92 4.09 -19.31
C THR A 432 -3.59 5.23 -20.09
N SER A 433 -3.82 6.38 -19.46
CA SER A 433 -4.52 7.51 -20.10
C SER A 433 -3.79 8.10 -21.31
N ALA A 434 -2.47 7.90 -21.40
CA ALA A 434 -1.64 8.32 -22.54
C ALA A 434 -1.28 7.18 -23.51
N VAL A 435 -1.97 6.03 -23.43
CA VAL A 435 -1.82 4.96 -24.41
C VAL A 435 -2.75 5.21 -25.60
N ALA A 436 -2.18 5.57 -26.75
CA ALA A 436 -2.92 5.84 -27.98
C ALA A 436 -3.55 4.56 -28.53
N ARG A 437 -4.81 4.63 -28.99
CA ARG A 437 -5.50 3.54 -29.69
C ARG A 437 -5.65 3.89 -31.17
N LEU A 438 -4.89 3.23 -32.03
CA LEU A 438 -4.79 3.53 -33.46
C LEU A 438 -5.71 2.61 -34.28
N GLN A 439 -6.54 3.16 -35.18
CA GLN A 439 -7.56 2.37 -35.90
C GLN A 439 -6.99 1.41 -36.95
N ASP A 440 -5.93 1.83 -37.65
CA ASP A 440 -5.36 1.09 -38.79
C ASP A 440 -4.06 0.35 -38.44
N GLN A 441 -3.82 0.11 -37.15
CA GLN A 441 -2.62 -0.57 -36.65
C GLN A 441 -3.02 -1.77 -35.80
N ARG A 442 -2.15 -2.78 -35.76
CA ARG A 442 -2.30 -3.95 -34.91
C ARG A 442 -1.52 -3.75 -33.62
N THR A 443 -2.09 -4.16 -32.49
CA THR A 443 -1.39 -4.22 -31.21
C THR A 443 -0.17 -5.13 -31.36
N ALA A 444 0.97 -4.70 -30.82
CA ALA A 444 2.21 -5.45 -31.00
C ALA A 444 2.05 -6.87 -30.44
N THR A 445 2.49 -7.86 -31.20
CA THR A 445 2.48 -9.26 -30.78
C THR A 445 3.87 -9.86 -30.91
N TYR A 446 4.23 -10.70 -29.94
CA TYR A 446 5.43 -11.52 -30.00
C TYR A 446 5.03 -12.98 -29.91
N CYS A 447 5.61 -13.84 -30.72
CA CYS A 447 5.43 -15.27 -30.66
C CYS A 447 6.78 -15.95 -30.46
N ALA A 448 6.93 -16.67 -29.36
CA ALA A 448 8.09 -17.49 -29.09
C ALA A 448 7.69 -18.96 -29.15
N VAL A 449 8.33 -19.73 -30.02
CA VAL A 449 8.21 -21.19 -30.10
C VAL A 449 9.39 -21.78 -29.36
N ILE A 450 9.12 -22.52 -28.29
CA ILE A 450 10.14 -23.18 -27.46
C ILE A 450 10.00 -24.70 -27.53
N THR A 451 11.12 -25.40 -27.43
CA THR A 451 11.18 -26.86 -27.37
C THR A 451 10.60 -27.40 -26.05
N GLU A 452 10.45 -28.73 -25.94
CA GLU A 452 10.06 -29.38 -24.68
C GLU A 452 11.04 -29.02 -23.53
N SER A 453 12.34 -28.91 -23.85
CA SER A 453 13.41 -28.50 -22.93
C SER A 453 13.40 -27.01 -22.58
N GLY A 454 12.57 -26.19 -23.25
CA GLY A 454 12.46 -24.76 -23.00
C GLY A 454 13.42 -23.89 -23.81
N GLU A 455 14.17 -24.46 -24.76
CA GLU A 455 15.06 -23.71 -25.65
C GLU A 455 14.25 -22.98 -26.72
N LEU A 456 14.62 -21.73 -27.03
CA LEU A 456 13.97 -20.94 -28.09
C LEU A 456 14.31 -21.52 -29.46
N SER A 457 13.28 -22.01 -30.17
CA SER A 457 13.40 -22.52 -31.53
C SER A 457 13.18 -21.42 -32.57
N LEU A 458 12.14 -20.59 -32.38
CA LEU A 458 11.80 -19.49 -33.27
C LEU A 458 11.14 -18.35 -32.48
N GLY A 459 11.59 -17.12 -32.71
CA GLY A 459 10.89 -15.91 -32.25
C GLY A 459 10.37 -15.12 -33.46
N LEU A 460 9.15 -14.61 -33.39
CA LEU A 460 8.55 -13.75 -34.40
C LEU A 460 7.83 -12.59 -33.73
N GLY A 461 8.16 -11.35 -34.10
CA GLY A 461 7.49 -10.15 -33.56
C GLY A 461 6.82 -9.34 -34.66
N ASP A 462 5.54 -9.03 -34.48
CA ASP A 462 4.84 -7.95 -35.17
C ASP A 462 4.81 -6.76 -34.20
N MET A 463 5.82 -5.88 -34.27
CA MET A 463 6.04 -4.80 -33.29
C MET A 463 6.13 -3.40 -33.92
N ASP A 464 5.77 -3.27 -35.20
CA ASP A 464 5.93 -2.02 -35.96
C ASP A 464 5.13 -0.85 -35.37
N ILE A 465 4.06 -1.14 -34.63
CA ILE A 465 3.27 -0.10 -33.94
C ILE A 465 4.10 0.72 -32.94
N HIS A 466 5.21 0.19 -32.40
CA HIS A 466 6.10 0.98 -31.56
C HIS A 466 6.73 2.17 -32.32
N GLN A 467 6.82 2.10 -33.65
CA GLN A 467 7.22 3.22 -34.51
C GLN A 467 6.19 4.36 -34.57
N GLN A 468 4.98 4.13 -34.06
CA GLN A 468 3.93 5.15 -33.96
C GLN A 468 4.01 5.97 -32.67
N ILE A 469 4.91 5.62 -31.74
CA ILE A 469 5.24 6.43 -30.56
C ILE A 469 6.21 7.54 -31.00
N GLN A 470 5.72 8.41 -31.90
CA GLN A 470 6.50 9.44 -32.57
C GLN A 470 6.62 10.69 -31.69
N GLU A 471 7.62 11.51 -32.01
CA GLU A 471 7.83 12.83 -31.40
C GLU A 471 6.55 13.66 -31.36
N GLN A 472 5.77 13.70 -32.45
CA GLN A 472 4.55 14.51 -32.52
C GLN A 472 3.56 14.13 -31.40
N TYR A 473 3.36 12.84 -31.16
CA TYR A 473 2.46 12.37 -30.11
C TYR A 473 3.05 12.59 -28.71
N VAL A 474 4.34 12.30 -28.53
CA VAL A 474 5.02 12.48 -27.23
C VAL A 474 5.08 13.96 -26.83
N SER A 475 5.16 14.87 -27.79
CA SER A 475 5.17 16.33 -27.56
C SER A 475 3.87 16.87 -26.97
N GLU A 476 2.74 16.17 -27.15
CA GLU A 476 1.47 16.54 -26.49
C GLU A 476 1.54 16.45 -24.96
N PHE A 477 2.56 15.74 -24.44
CA PHE A 477 2.80 15.55 -23.01
C PHE A 477 4.03 16.31 -22.49
N GLU A 478 4.48 17.37 -23.19
CA GLU A 478 5.66 18.15 -22.84
C GLU A 478 5.61 18.72 -21.42
N ASP A 479 4.44 19.17 -20.94
CA ASP A 479 4.25 19.65 -19.57
C ASP A 479 4.56 18.57 -18.53
N GLN A 480 4.12 17.33 -18.80
CA GLN A 480 4.34 16.18 -17.94
C GLN A 480 5.80 15.73 -17.99
N LEU A 481 6.44 15.78 -19.16
CA LEU A 481 7.88 15.49 -19.31
C LEU A 481 8.73 16.53 -18.55
N SER A 482 8.43 17.81 -18.73
CA SER A 482 9.15 18.95 -18.15
C SER A 482 9.03 19.03 -16.63
N SER A 483 7.97 18.45 -16.06
CA SER A 483 7.73 18.38 -14.62
C SER A 483 7.94 17.00 -14.02
N ALA A 484 8.42 16.03 -14.81
CA ALA A 484 8.62 14.66 -14.36
C ALA A 484 9.71 14.58 -13.30
N SER A 485 9.55 13.63 -12.36
CA SER A 485 10.61 13.29 -11.40
C SER A 485 11.71 12.43 -12.04
N LEU A 486 11.35 11.67 -13.07
CA LEU A 486 12.23 10.81 -13.87
C LEU A 486 11.49 10.50 -15.18
N ILE A 487 12.21 10.57 -16.31
CA ILE A 487 11.71 10.10 -17.61
C ILE A 487 12.37 8.76 -17.93
N ILE A 488 11.58 7.75 -18.26
CA ILE A 488 12.04 6.42 -18.66
C ILE A 488 11.79 6.24 -20.15
N CYS A 489 12.84 5.88 -20.87
CA CYS A 489 12.86 5.72 -22.31
C CYS A 489 13.20 4.29 -22.70
N ASP A 490 12.24 3.59 -23.32
CA ASP A 490 12.41 2.24 -23.88
C ASP A 490 13.14 2.30 -25.24
N GLY A 491 14.13 1.41 -25.45
CA GLY A 491 14.83 1.25 -26.72
C GLY A 491 13.96 0.89 -27.94
N ASN A 492 12.71 0.46 -27.76
CA ASN A 492 11.81 0.14 -28.88
C ASN A 492 11.32 1.36 -29.66
N ILE A 493 11.29 2.56 -29.04
CA ILE A 493 10.73 3.76 -29.68
C ILE A 493 11.65 4.32 -30.79
N PRO A 494 11.13 5.18 -31.69
CA PRO A 494 11.94 5.80 -32.75
C PRO A 494 13.10 6.65 -32.21
N VAL A 495 14.21 6.69 -32.95
CA VAL A 495 15.40 7.50 -32.59
C VAL A 495 15.04 8.99 -32.45
N SER A 496 14.21 9.52 -33.35
CA SER A 496 13.75 10.92 -33.27
C SER A 496 12.98 11.20 -31.97
N THR A 497 12.18 10.26 -31.50
CA THR A 497 11.47 10.38 -30.22
C THR A 497 12.44 10.36 -29.04
N ILE A 498 13.46 9.50 -29.06
CA ILE A 498 14.53 9.47 -28.03
C ILE A 498 15.26 10.81 -28.00
N ASP A 499 15.63 11.35 -29.17
CA ASP A 499 16.30 12.64 -29.30
C ASP A 499 15.45 13.79 -28.74
N TYR A 500 14.16 13.81 -29.07
CA TYR A 500 13.21 14.78 -28.52
C TYR A 500 13.12 14.72 -27.00
N ILE A 501 12.95 13.51 -26.43
CA ILE A 501 12.89 13.30 -24.98
C ILE A 501 14.17 13.82 -24.31
N CYS A 502 15.34 13.48 -24.85
CA CYS A 502 16.63 13.95 -24.34
C CYS A 502 16.77 15.47 -24.42
N CYS A 503 16.26 16.09 -25.48
CA CYS A 503 16.25 17.54 -25.65
C CYS A 503 15.40 18.23 -24.57
N VAL A 504 14.14 17.82 -24.40
CA VAL A 504 13.23 18.37 -23.38
C VAL A 504 13.80 18.16 -21.97
N ALA A 505 14.30 16.94 -21.69
CA ALA A 505 14.88 16.62 -20.40
C ALA A 505 16.09 17.50 -20.07
N LYS A 506 16.98 17.75 -21.04
CA LYS A 506 18.12 18.64 -20.87
C LYS A 506 17.70 20.09 -20.63
N GLN A 507 16.69 20.58 -21.35
CA GLN A 507 16.17 21.94 -21.17
C GLN A 507 15.57 22.16 -19.77
N HIS A 508 14.88 21.14 -19.24
CA HIS A 508 14.19 21.21 -17.95
C HIS A 508 14.97 20.60 -16.78
N THR A 509 16.18 20.10 -17.03
CA THR A 509 17.04 19.44 -16.02
C THR A 509 16.34 18.24 -15.36
N VAL A 510 15.64 17.45 -16.17
CA VAL A 510 14.94 16.24 -15.73
C VAL A 510 15.84 15.02 -16.00
N PRO A 511 16.06 14.12 -15.03
CA PRO A 511 16.87 12.93 -15.26
C PRO A 511 16.16 11.97 -16.22
N VAL A 512 16.93 11.37 -17.13
CA VAL A 512 16.47 10.35 -18.07
C VAL A 512 17.13 9.01 -17.77
N TRP A 513 16.31 7.96 -17.70
CA TRP A 513 16.73 6.57 -17.69
C TRP A 513 16.48 5.95 -19.06
N PHE A 514 17.52 5.38 -19.67
CA PHE A 514 17.40 4.62 -20.90
C PHE A 514 17.44 3.11 -20.62
N GLU A 515 16.40 2.38 -21.02
CA GLU A 515 16.37 0.92 -20.94
C GLU A 515 16.60 0.32 -22.33
N PRO A 516 17.76 -0.33 -22.58
CA PRO A 516 17.98 -1.08 -23.80
C PRO A 516 17.03 -2.28 -23.85
N THR A 517 16.39 -2.50 -25.00
CA THR A 517 15.50 -3.66 -25.18
C THR A 517 16.23 -4.90 -25.69
N ASP A 518 17.21 -4.67 -26.57
CA ASP A 518 18.07 -5.67 -27.17
C ASP A 518 19.34 -5.00 -27.71
N THR A 519 20.27 -5.84 -28.17
CA THR A 519 21.55 -5.43 -28.74
C THR A 519 21.40 -4.42 -29.87
N ASP A 520 20.40 -4.57 -30.75
CA ASP A 520 20.23 -3.71 -31.93
C ASP A 520 19.66 -2.34 -31.55
N LYS A 521 18.82 -2.29 -30.52
CA LYS A 521 18.18 -1.06 -30.02
C LYS A 521 19.04 -0.30 -29.02
N ALA A 522 20.00 -0.96 -28.37
CA ALA A 522 20.90 -0.35 -27.40
C ALA A 522 21.70 0.83 -27.97
N CYS A 523 21.97 0.84 -29.27
CA CYS A 523 22.74 1.89 -29.93
C CYS A 523 21.97 3.21 -30.11
N LYS A 524 20.63 3.19 -30.07
CA LYS A 524 19.81 4.29 -30.60
C LYS A 524 20.12 5.67 -30.02
N PRO A 525 20.23 5.87 -28.68
CA PRO A 525 20.58 7.19 -28.13
C PRO A 525 22.00 7.65 -28.49
N PHE A 526 22.87 6.71 -28.86
CA PHE A 526 24.29 6.92 -29.16
C PHE A 526 24.57 7.14 -30.65
N LEU A 527 23.54 7.09 -31.50
CA LEU A 527 23.62 7.49 -32.91
C LEU A 527 23.71 9.02 -33.08
N SER A 528 23.31 9.76 -32.05
CA SER A 528 23.36 11.21 -31.95
C SER A 528 24.10 11.62 -30.67
N GLU A 529 24.16 12.92 -30.37
CA GLU A 529 24.73 13.43 -29.12
C GLU A 529 23.73 13.40 -27.95
N SER A 530 22.52 12.90 -28.17
CA SER A 530 21.42 12.88 -27.19
C SER A 530 21.72 12.04 -25.95
N TRP A 531 22.52 10.98 -26.07
CA TRP A 531 22.92 10.15 -24.93
C TRP A 531 23.60 10.94 -23.80
N LYS A 532 24.18 12.12 -24.08
CA LYS A 532 24.78 13.00 -23.07
C LYS A 532 23.76 13.61 -22.10
N ALA A 533 22.46 13.52 -22.41
CA ALA A 533 21.38 13.91 -21.51
C ALA A 533 20.93 12.76 -20.58
N LEU A 534 21.41 11.53 -20.80
CA LEU A 534 21.04 10.38 -19.98
C LEU A 534 21.70 10.50 -18.60
N ALA A 535 20.89 10.32 -17.56
CA ALA A 535 21.37 10.22 -16.18
C ALA A 535 21.66 8.76 -15.79
N TYR A 536 20.90 7.83 -16.38
CA TYR A 536 20.99 6.40 -16.09
C TYR A 536 20.80 5.55 -17.35
N ALA A 537 21.44 4.39 -17.37
CA ALA A 537 21.15 3.30 -18.31
C ALA A 537 21.45 1.96 -17.63
N SER A 538 20.73 0.90 -17.99
CA SER A 538 20.89 -0.45 -17.45
C SER A 538 21.16 -1.51 -18.51
N PRO A 539 22.20 -1.34 -19.36
CA PRO A 539 22.54 -2.36 -20.35
C PRO A 539 23.09 -3.63 -19.69
N ASN A 540 22.79 -4.78 -20.28
CA ASN A 540 23.61 -5.97 -20.08
C ASN A 540 24.95 -5.85 -20.82
N LEU A 541 25.87 -6.79 -20.61
CA LEU A 541 27.22 -6.70 -21.19
C LEU A 541 27.22 -6.68 -22.74
N SER A 542 26.32 -7.43 -23.38
CA SER A 542 26.19 -7.47 -24.84
C SER A 542 25.74 -6.11 -25.40
N GLU A 543 24.74 -5.51 -24.77
CA GLU A 543 24.23 -4.17 -25.10
C GLU A 543 25.28 -3.10 -24.85
N LEU A 544 26.01 -3.18 -23.73
CA LEU A 544 27.09 -2.26 -23.40
C LEU A 544 28.24 -2.32 -24.43
N CYS A 545 28.55 -3.52 -24.94
CA CYS A 545 29.47 -3.68 -26.07
C CYS A 545 28.93 -2.97 -27.31
N THR A 546 27.64 -3.12 -27.65
CA THR A 546 27.08 -2.45 -28.83
C THR A 546 27.05 -0.93 -28.69
N ILE A 547 26.77 -0.41 -27.50
CA ILE A 547 26.89 1.03 -27.20
C ILE A 547 28.32 1.51 -27.50
N ASN A 548 29.34 0.81 -26.98
CA ASN A 548 30.74 1.18 -27.20
C ASN A 548 31.16 1.06 -28.68
N ARG A 549 30.74 0.01 -29.39
CA ARG A 549 31.00 -0.11 -30.85
C ARG A 549 30.38 1.04 -31.64
N THR A 550 29.18 1.47 -31.27
CA THR A 550 28.49 2.61 -31.90
C THR A 550 29.30 3.89 -31.74
N LEU A 551 29.90 4.08 -30.56
CA LEU A 551 30.80 5.20 -30.27
C LEU A 551 32.25 4.98 -30.74
N GLN A 552 32.53 3.90 -31.47
CA GLN A 552 33.87 3.54 -31.96
C GLN A 552 34.91 3.35 -30.84
N LEU A 553 34.47 2.89 -29.68
CA LEU A 553 35.30 2.60 -28.51
C LEU A 553 35.74 1.12 -28.50
N PRO A 554 36.85 0.77 -27.82
CA PRO A 554 37.34 -0.60 -27.75
C PRO A 554 36.33 -1.55 -27.09
N THR A 555 36.09 -2.71 -27.73
CA THR A 555 35.19 -3.76 -27.21
C THR A 555 35.82 -5.14 -27.36
N PRO A 556 35.47 -6.11 -26.50
CA PRO A 556 35.98 -7.47 -26.66
C PRO A 556 35.44 -8.12 -27.95
N SER A 557 36.26 -8.98 -28.54
CA SER A 557 35.87 -9.78 -29.71
C SER A 557 34.81 -10.83 -29.39
N GLU A 558 34.88 -11.40 -28.19
CA GLU A 558 33.91 -12.38 -27.67
C GLU A 558 33.43 -11.96 -26.27
N ILE A 559 32.19 -12.28 -25.93
CA ILE A 559 31.62 -11.95 -24.63
C ILE A 559 32.27 -12.86 -23.57
N PRO A 560 32.94 -12.29 -22.55
CA PRO A 560 33.57 -13.08 -21.50
C PRO A 560 32.53 -13.85 -20.68
N ARG A 561 32.93 -15.03 -20.19
CA ARG A 561 32.06 -15.91 -19.38
C ARG A 561 32.47 -15.98 -17.91
N SER A 562 33.72 -15.64 -17.58
CA SER A 562 34.17 -15.62 -16.20
C SER A 562 33.68 -14.35 -15.51
N LEU A 563 33.31 -14.43 -14.23
CA LEU A 563 32.82 -13.27 -13.48
C LEU A 563 33.87 -12.15 -13.42
N GLU A 564 35.15 -12.50 -13.26
CA GLU A 564 36.23 -11.52 -13.17
C GLU A 564 36.42 -10.75 -14.49
N ASP A 565 36.38 -11.45 -15.62
CA ASP A 565 36.48 -10.82 -16.94
C ASP A 565 35.24 -9.98 -17.24
N VAL A 566 34.04 -10.45 -16.88
CA VAL A 566 32.78 -9.70 -17.03
C VAL A 566 32.86 -8.39 -16.25
N LEU A 567 33.32 -8.42 -15.00
CA LEU A 567 33.49 -7.22 -14.18
C LEU A 567 34.54 -6.27 -14.76
N SER A 568 35.69 -6.80 -15.17
CA SER A 568 36.76 -6.00 -15.79
C SER A 568 36.28 -5.28 -17.05
N TRP A 569 35.61 -5.99 -17.95
CA TRP A 569 35.06 -5.41 -19.18
C TRP A 569 33.92 -4.45 -18.90
N ALA A 570 33.00 -4.75 -17.98
CA ALA A 570 31.93 -3.83 -17.62
C ALA A 570 32.48 -2.48 -17.12
N VAL A 571 33.55 -2.51 -16.31
CA VAL A 571 34.26 -1.31 -15.85
C VAL A 571 34.91 -0.55 -17.02
N ALA A 572 35.68 -1.27 -17.86
CA ALA A 572 36.39 -0.67 -18.99
C ALA A 572 35.43 -0.01 -20.00
N LEU A 573 34.31 -0.65 -20.30
CA LEU A 573 33.30 -0.18 -21.25
C LEU A 573 32.43 0.96 -20.69
N SER A 574 32.24 1.03 -19.36
CA SER A 574 31.44 2.08 -18.73
C SER A 574 32.23 3.38 -18.54
N ARG A 575 33.54 3.28 -18.33
CA ARG A 575 34.43 4.43 -18.08
C ARG A 575 34.30 5.58 -19.10
N PRO A 576 34.41 5.35 -20.42
CA PRO A 576 34.31 6.44 -21.40
C PRO A 576 32.93 7.08 -21.44
N LEU A 577 31.86 6.33 -21.14
CA LEU A 577 30.50 6.85 -21.10
C LEU A 577 30.31 7.80 -19.91
N LEU A 578 30.85 7.43 -18.74
CA LEU A 578 30.74 8.22 -17.51
C LEU A 578 31.56 9.51 -17.54
N ALA A 579 32.60 9.59 -18.39
CA ALA A 579 33.40 10.81 -18.55
C ALA A 579 32.59 12.04 -19.02
N HIS A 580 31.42 11.83 -19.62
CA HIS A 580 30.55 12.90 -20.08
C HIS A 580 29.62 13.46 -19.00
N LEU A 581 29.40 12.70 -17.92
CA LEU A 581 28.67 13.19 -16.75
C LEU A 581 29.57 14.20 -16.05
N GLN A 582 29.41 15.50 -16.38
CA GLN A 582 30.12 16.60 -15.73
C GLN A 582 29.63 16.75 -14.26
N CYS A 583 29.99 15.80 -13.41
CA CYS A 583 29.81 15.92 -11.98
C CYS A 583 30.99 16.69 -11.41
N VAL A 584 30.71 17.87 -10.84
CA VAL A 584 31.64 18.58 -9.96
C VAL A 584 31.78 17.75 -8.68
N MET A 585 32.55 16.67 -8.70
CA MET A 585 32.78 15.79 -7.55
C MET A 585 34.27 15.62 -7.30
N LYS A 586 34.73 16.04 -6.12
CA LYS A 586 36.05 15.75 -5.56
C LYS A 586 36.12 14.28 -5.09
N GLY A 587 35.97 13.29 -5.97
CA GLY A 587 35.97 11.87 -5.60
C GLY A 587 36.41 10.94 -6.74
N GLN A 588 36.94 9.77 -6.37
CA GLN A 588 37.31 8.71 -7.32
C GLN A 588 36.08 7.94 -7.80
N LEU A 589 36.07 7.57 -9.09
CA LEU A 589 35.03 6.73 -9.69
C LEU A 589 35.21 5.28 -9.19
N CYS A 590 34.13 4.61 -8.83
CA CYS A 590 34.16 3.20 -8.43
C CYS A 590 33.04 2.40 -9.10
N ALA A 591 33.31 1.12 -9.30
CA ALA A 591 32.33 0.13 -9.70
C ALA A 591 32.06 -0.81 -8.52
N VAL A 592 30.78 -1.14 -8.32
CA VAL A 592 30.36 -2.01 -7.22
C VAL A 592 29.60 -3.20 -7.79
N HIS A 593 30.10 -4.40 -7.51
CA HIS A 593 29.44 -5.65 -7.87
C HIS A 593 28.53 -6.10 -6.73
N TYR A 594 27.26 -6.30 -7.06
CA TYR A 594 26.25 -6.88 -6.17
C TYR A 594 25.94 -8.31 -6.64
N PRO A 595 26.24 -9.34 -5.84
CA PRO A 595 25.93 -10.71 -6.21
C PRO A 595 24.42 -10.91 -6.38
N ALA A 596 24.02 -11.63 -7.43
CA ALA A 596 22.63 -12.00 -7.64
C ALA A 596 22.11 -12.90 -6.51
N LEU A 597 20.81 -12.82 -6.22
CA LEU A 597 20.18 -13.73 -5.28
C LEU A 597 20.12 -15.13 -5.89
N PRO A 598 20.46 -16.20 -5.14
CA PRO A 598 20.43 -17.55 -5.67
C PRO A 598 18.99 -17.95 -6.02
N VAL A 599 18.79 -18.32 -7.28
CA VAL A 599 17.56 -18.92 -7.81
C VAL A 599 17.98 -20.22 -8.49
N ARG A 600 17.35 -21.34 -8.13
CA ARG A 600 17.68 -22.62 -8.77
C ARG A 600 17.09 -22.65 -10.18
N SER A 601 17.77 -23.31 -11.11
CA SER A 601 17.27 -23.44 -12.49
C SER A 601 15.89 -24.10 -12.55
N GLU A 602 15.58 -25.02 -11.63
CA GLU A 602 14.27 -25.68 -11.56
C GLU A 602 13.15 -24.78 -11.00
N GLU A 603 13.51 -23.69 -10.30
CA GLU A 603 12.58 -22.72 -9.73
C GLU A 603 12.26 -21.59 -10.73
N THR A 604 13.08 -21.42 -11.77
CA THR A 604 12.88 -20.38 -12.78
C THR A 604 11.71 -20.73 -13.68
N VAL A 605 10.66 -19.91 -13.63
CA VAL A 605 9.43 -20.08 -14.40
C VAL A 605 9.44 -19.21 -15.65
N ASN A 606 9.90 -17.97 -15.55
CA ASN A 606 9.92 -17.01 -16.65
C ASN A 606 11.13 -16.08 -16.53
N VAL A 607 11.93 -15.96 -17.59
CA VAL A 607 13.07 -15.03 -17.62
C VAL A 607 12.73 -13.65 -18.16
N SER A 608 11.57 -13.50 -18.81
CA SER A 608 11.10 -12.23 -19.35
C SER A 608 10.71 -11.28 -18.22
N GLY A 609 11.10 -10.01 -18.33
CA GLY A 609 10.74 -8.95 -17.37
C GLY A 609 11.52 -8.94 -16.06
N ALA A 610 12.43 -9.90 -15.82
CA ALA A 610 13.29 -9.89 -14.63
C ALA A 610 14.24 -8.67 -14.60
N GLY A 611 14.85 -8.33 -15.75
CA GLY A 611 15.66 -7.12 -15.90
C GLY A 611 14.84 -5.84 -15.74
N ASP A 612 13.67 -5.78 -16.36
CA ASP A 612 12.76 -4.63 -16.24
C ASP A 612 12.27 -4.43 -14.79
N SER A 613 12.04 -5.52 -14.07
CA SER A 613 11.68 -5.51 -12.64
C SER A 613 12.84 -5.00 -11.79
N PHE A 614 14.07 -5.43 -12.10
CA PHE A 614 15.28 -4.92 -11.46
C PHE A 614 15.39 -3.40 -11.65
N ALA A 615 15.35 -2.95 -12.91
CA ALA A 615 15.49 -1.54 -13.25
C ALA A 615 14.39 -0.69 -12.59
N ALA A 616 13.13 -1.11 -12.70
CA ALA A 616 12.00 -0.40 -12.09
C ALA A 616 12.13 -0.27 -10.57
N ALA A 617 12.52 -1.34 -9.86
CA ALA A 617 12.68 -1.27 -8.41
C ALA A 617 13.88 -0.40 -7.98
N VAL A 618 14.97 -0.38 -8.76
CA VAL A 618 16.07 0.58 -8.57
C VAL A 618 15.58 2.01 -8.76
N MET A 619 14.78 2.28 -9.81
CA MET A 619 14.18 3.59 -10.04
C MET A 619 13.30 4.04 -8.87
N VAL A 620 12.50 3.14 -8.28
CA VAL A 620 11.70 3.45 -7.09
C VAL A 620 12.59 3.89 -5.92
N GLY A 621 13.67 3.15 -5.66
CA GLY A 621 14.63 3.53 -4.61
C GLY A 621 15.26 4.90 -4.85
N ILE A 622 15.64 5.22 -6.09
CA ILE A 622 16.16 6.53 -6.49
C ILE A 622 15.12 7.63 -6.28
N LEU A 623 13.88 7.41 -6.73
CA LEU A 623 12.78 8.37 -6.56
C LEU A 623 12.42 8.62 -5.09
N GLN A 624 12.69 7.65 -4.22
CA GLN A 624 12.52 7.77 -2.77
C GLN A 624 13.76 8.34 -2.06
N GLY A 625 14.86 8.58 -2.78
CA GLY A 625 16.11 9.10 -2.20
C GLY A 625 16.82 8.11 -1.28
N LEU A 626 16.66 6.80 -1.54
CA LEU A 626 17.35 5.75 -0.80
C LEU A 626 18.80 5.59 -1.25
N ASP A 627 19.65 5.02 -0.39
CA ASP A 627 21.04 4.71 -0.70
C ASP A 627 21.15 3.70 -1.85
N THR A 628 22.16 3.84 -2.71
CA THR A 628 22.38 2.99 -3.90
C THR A 628 22.33 1.50 -3.58
N GLN A 629 22.91 1.07 -2.46
CA GLN A 629 22.88 -0.33 -2.02
C GLN A 629 21.46 -0.84 -1.79
N ILE A 630 20.59 -0.02 -1.18
CA ILE A 630 19.19 -0.37 -0.94
C ILE A 630 18.45 -0.45 -2.28
N CYS A 631 18.68 0.52 -3.18
CA CYS A 631 18.07 0.52 -4.52
C CYS A 631 18.40 -0.76 -5.29
N VAL A 632 19.68 -1.18 -5.29
CA VAL A 632 20.10 -2.41 -5.99
C VAL A 632 19.52 -3.67 -5.32
N GLN A 633 19.44 -3.71 -3.98
CA GLN A 633 18.80 -4.83 -3.28
C GLN A 633 17.31 -4.95 -3.62
N MET A 634 16.59 -3.83 -3.70
CA MET A 634 15.21 -3.80 -4.18
C MET A 634 15.11 -4.35 -5.61
N GLY A 635 16.03 -3.95 -6.48
CA GLY A 635 16.17 -4.48 -7.83
C GLY A 635 16.32 -6.01 -7.87
N LEU A 636 17.28 -6.54 -7.12
CA LEU A 636 17.57 -7.98 -7.09
C LEU A 636 16.38 -8.79 -6.56
N LEU A 637 15.66 -8.28 -5.56
CA LEU A 637 14.45 -8.91 -5.04
C LEU A 637 13.34 -8.90 -6.09
N ALA A 638 13.09 -7.76 -6.74
CA ALA A 638 12.07 -7.65 -7.78
C ALA A 638 12.34 -8.61 -8.95
N ALA A 639 13.59 -8.69 -9.42
CA ALA A 639 14.01 -9.63 -10.45
C ALA A 639 13.74 -11.08 -10.05
N ARG A 640 14.07 -11.44 -8.81
CA ARG A 640 13.82 -12.78 -8.28
C ARG A 640 12.34 -13.13 -8.27
N PHE A 641 11.46 -12.22 -7.86
CA PHE A 641 10.01 -12.49 -7.90
C PHE A 641 9.53 -12.76 -9.32
N SER A 642 9.97 -11.94 -10.29
CA SER A 642 9.60 -12.14 -11.70
C SER A 642 10.15 -13.44 -12.28
N LEU A 643 11.37 -13.86 -11.88
CA LEU A 643 11.92 -15.17 -12.27
C LEU A 643 11.08 -16.36 -11.81
N LEU A 644 10.41 -16.24 -10.67
CA LEU A 644 9.55 -17.28 -10.09
C LEU A 644 8.09 -17.19 -10.57
N SER A 645 7.76 -16.19 -11.37
CA SER A 645 6.39 -15.89 -11.79
C SER A 645 6.08 -16.43 -13.18
N THR A 646 4.80 -16.70 -13.45
CA THR A 646 4.32 -16.96 -14.81
C THR A 646 4.15 -15.68 -15.62
N HIS A 647 4.15 -14.52 -14.97
CA HIS A 647 4.03 -13.20 -15.60
C HIS A 647 5.38 -12.50 -15.68
N PRO A 648 5.62 -11.64 -16.70
CA PRO A 648 6.88 -10.90 -16.78
C PRO A 648 7.16 -9.99 -15.58
N ILE A 649 6.09 -9.42 -14.99
CA ILE A 649 6.13 -8.72 -13.70
C ILE A 649 5.28 -9.51 -12.72
N ASP A 650 5.86 -9.93 -11.61
CA ASP A 650 5.12 -10.69 -10.62
C ASP A 650 3.98 -9.87 -10.01
N GLN A 651 2.78 -10.47 -9.99
CA GLN A 651 1.58 -9.73 -9.62
C GLN A 651 1.49 -9.41 -8.12
N SER A 652 2.25 -10.12 -7.30
CA SER A 652 2.33 -9.92 -5.84
C SER A 652 3.37 -8.87 -5.44
N LEU A 653 4.15 -8.33 -6.39
CA LEU A 653 5.09 -7.25 -6.11
C LEU A 653 4.39 -6.06 -5.46
N THR A 654 4.95 -5.62 -4.35
CA THR A 654 4.63 -4.37 -3.65
C THR A 654 5.93 -3.74 -3.17
N LEU A 655 5.91 -2.46 -2.81
CA LEU A 655 7.10 -1.78 -2.27
C LEU A 655 7.74 -2.59 -1.13
N ASP A 656 6.90 -3.18 -0.29
CA ASP A 656 7.31 -4.00 0.83
C ASP A 656 8.04 -5.28 0.46
N THR A 657 7.56 -5.98 -0.57
CA THR A 657 8.20 -7.25 -0.99
C THR A 657 9.65 -7.08 -1.43
N VAL A 658 10.05 -5.85 -1.79
CA VAL A 658 11.39 -5.52 -2.28
C VAL A 658 12.22 -4.72 -1.29
N LEU A 659 11.67 -4.26 -0.16
CA LEU A 659 12.48 -3.57 0.86
C LEU A 659 13.41 -4.56 1.58
N PRO A 660 14.68 -4.19 1.88
CA PRO A 660 15.66 -5.10 2.48
C PRO A 660 15.20 -5.76 3.79
N ASP A 661 14.37 -5.08 4.59
CA ASP A 661 13.82 -5.61 5.85
C ASP A 661 12.81 -6.75 5.65
N ALA A 662 12.29 -6.96 4.43
CA ALA A 662 11.32 -8.02 4.10
C ALA A 662 11.96 -9.41 4.01
N PHE A 663 13.30 -9.50 4.00
CA PHE A 663 14.04 -10.73 4.14
C PHE A 663 15.06 -10.57 5.28
N CYS A 664 15.08 -11.48 6.26
CA CYS A 664 16.27 -11.69 7.08
C CYS A 664 17.39 -12.22 6.18
N LEU A 665 18.08 -11.35 5.45
CA LEU A 665 19.33 -11.65 4.79
C LEU A 665 20.41 -11.83 5.86
N HIS A 666 20.37 -13.00 6.51
CA HIS A 666 21.48 -13.54 7.30
C HIS A 666 22.61 -14.08 6.39
N GLN A 667 22.55 -13.85 5.08
CA GLN A 667 23.67 -14.06 4.18
C GLN A 667 24.20 -12.69 3.74
N SER A 668 25.32 -12.31 4.34
CA SER A 668 26.18 -11.21 3.93
C SER A 668 26.67 -11.43 2.50
N LEU A 669 25.92 -10.95 1.51
CA LEU A 669 26.48 -10.71 0.18
C LEU A 669 27.17 -9.35 0.25
N GLU A 670 28.42 -9.33 0.72
CA GLU A 670 29.19 -8.09 0.78
C GLU A 670 29.44 -7.58 -0.64
N PRO A 671 29.08 -6.33 -0.96
CA PRO A 671 29.36 -5.75 -2.25
C PRO A 671 30.87 -5.67 -2.48
N ARG A 672 31.34 -6.05 -3.67
CA ARG A 672 32.75 -5.95 -4.04
C ARG A 672 32.98 -4.62 -4.75
N CYS A 673 33.79 -3.74 -4.15
CA CYS A 673 34.16 -2.45 -4.74
C CYS A 673 35.45 -2.59 -5.58
N VAL A 674 35.44 -2.04 -6.78
CA VAL A 674 36.59 -1.90 -7.68
C VAL A 674 36.77 -0.41 -7.96
N TRP A 675 37.89 0.15 -7.52
CA TRP A 675 38.22 1.55 -7.79
C TRP A 675 38.73 1.68 -9.23
N MET A 676 38.24 2.69 -9.95
CA MET A 676 38.69 2.97 -11.30
C MET A 676 39.88 3.92 -11.18
N GLU A 677 41.10 3.37 -11.25
CA GLU A 677 42.33 4.16 -11.25
C GLU A 677 42.41 5.05 -12.49
N ASP A 678 43.02 6.23 -12.33
CA ASP A 678 43.18 7.24 -13.40
C ASP A 678 44.03 6.72 -14.57
#